data_AF-A0A662VQQ1-F1
#
_entry.id   AF-A0A662VQQ1-F1
#
_cell.length_a   1.000
_cell.length_b   1.000
_cell.length_c   1.000
_cell.angle_alpha   90.00
_cell.angle_beta   90.00
_cell.angle_gamma   90.00
#
_symmetry.space_group_name_H-M   'P 1'
#
loop_
_entity.id
_entity.type
_entity.pdbx_description
1 polymer ?
#
loop_
_entity_poly.entity_id
_entity_poly.type
_entity_poly.pdbx_seq_one_letter_code
_entity_poly.pdbx_strand_id
1 'polypeptide(L)'
;MERNIKSNGKIPGMLYMLVSFAPWVVYWVLCGMGNKLGVVIPLAISLILVIPRIHKKDFNLMDFISLLYFSIASAATFIFNLSIFVEKSGSLGYSILFLMALFSLIIKQPFTFQVSKRDYPEIYWKEKTFLAINNIITGVWAAIFIVNATIFLLLNATSRVILSNALIALGIIFSIVFPLKAPAYFATKEFRKYDWSVNVAQKSEGENEYDVIIVGSGIGGLTCGALLSKRGYRVLVLEQHHQVGGYCSSFKRKDFTFNTGVENVSGLWEKGPITYLLRELSFEKEELFAKNRMRFIFKGKEIDAGNLEEFIKALSEMFPKEKERIYAFFDEAKKAYEECYKDLVYGVPLPAELIVKVFGAKKLLDYPKEHPHFFDWLNKTYKQKLDEFFTNEDLKTLLCALLGYLGTKPEETKASSALTAVVSYYLHGGYFPKGGAQRFADSLKEFIEYNGGKVLTRHKVDKILVEKGEVKGVRVGNKVFKSPIVVANANAKTTFLELVGEENLDRDFVEYIKKLKMSPSCFMVFLGVDMDLSNYPTIIENLDEGYSIAINSNADPCLAPKGKASVTILTGADYHDFPERGTKEYLEKKREFAELLIKKAEKIIPNLSKHIVVQDAATPKTFERYTSMPEGAIYAFDQSINTKRPCFKTPIKGLYLASASTFPGGGIEAVVISGIICANDIYGWK
;
A
#
# COMPACT_ATOMS: atom_id res chain seq x y z
N MET A 1 -10.49 -30.21 5.97
CA MET A 1 -10.95 -31.12 7.04
C MET A 1 -10.61 -30.49 8.37
N GLU A 2 -11.62 -30.35 9.22
CA GLU A 2 -11.73 -29.43 10.36
C GLU A 2 -10.60 -29.53 11.40
N ARG A 3 -9.89 -28.42 11.63
CA ARG A 3 -9.23 -28.20 12.94
C ARG A 3 -10.07 -27.20 13.72
N ASN A 4 -10.83 -27.76 14.65
CA ASN A 4 -11.51 -27.13 15.77
C ASN A 4 -10.80 -25.85 16.25
N ILE A 5 -11.39 -24.69 15.96
CA ILE A 5 -11.19 -23.49 16.76
C ILE A 5 -11.86 -23.80 18.10
N LYS A 6 -11.08 -24.25 19.08
CA LYS A 6 -11.48 -24.17 20.49
C LYS A 6 -11.74 -22.69 20.77
N SER A 7 -13.01 -22.28 20.78
CA SER A 7 -13.38 -21.06 21.47
C SER A 7 -13.07 -21.31 22.95
N ASN A 8 -11.90 -20.88 23.40
CA ASN A 8 -11.67 -20.72 24.84
C ASN A 8 -12.86 -19.90 25.35
N GLY A 9 -13.55 -20.38 26.39
CA GLY A 9 -14.69 -19.73 27.06
C GLY A 9 -14.29 -18.42 27.74
N LYS A 10 -13.70 -17.49 26.98
CA LYS A 10 -13.35 -16.14 27.40
C LYS A 10 -14.62 -15.32 27.36
N ILE A 11 -15.00 -14.77 28.52
CA ILE A 11 -16.02 -13.73 28.64
C ILE A 11 -15.66 -12.60 27.66
N PRO A 12 -16.58 -12.21 26.74
CA PRO A 12 -16.39 -11.07 25.85
C PRO A 12 -15.95 -9.83 26.60
N GLY A 13 -15.10 -9.01 26.02
CA GLY A 13 -14.57 -7.78 26.63
C GLY A 13 -15.68 -6.90 27.19
N MET A 14 -16.73 -6.64 26.43
CA MET A 14 -17.87 -5.85 26.95
C MET A 14 -18.55 -6.47 28.18
N LEU A 15 -18.78 -7.79 28.19
CA LEU A 15 -19.37 -8.47 29.35
C LEU A 15 -18.41 -8.44 30.55
N TYR A 16 -17.11 -8.49 30.27
CA TYR A 16 -16.06 -8.36 31.27
C TYR A 16 -15.96 -6.95 31.85
N MET A 17 -16.18 -5.92 31.03
CA MET A 17 -16.26 -4.54 31.49
C MET A 17 -17.35 -4.42 32.56
N LEU A 18 -18.55 -4.95 32.27
CA LEU A 18 -19.68 -4.97 33.23
C LEU A 18 -19.32 -5.70 34.53
N VAL A 19 -18.60 -6.83 34.42
CA VAL A 19 -18.10 -7.57 35.59
C VAL A 19 -17.13 -6.73 36.43
N SER A 20 -16.19 -6.00 35.79
CA SER A 20 -15.28 -5.09 36.49
C SER A 20 -15.97 -3.86 37.09
N PHE A 21 -17.15 -3.46 36.58
CA PHE A 21 -18.00 -2.44 37.21
C PHE A 21 -18.86 -2.96 38.36
N ALA A 22 -19.01 -4.28 38.54
CA ALA A 22 -19.91 -4.86 39.55
C ALA A 22 -19.65 -4.36 40.99
N PRO A 23 -18.39 -4.25 41.48
CA PRO A 23 -18.10 -3.66 42.79
C PRO A 23 -18.68 -2.24 42.94
N TRP A 24 -18.56 -1.42 41.90
CA TRP A 24 -19.03 -0.03 41.90
C TRP A 24 -20.55 0.07 41.87
N VAL A 25 -21.22 -0.78 41.09
CA VAL A 25 -22.69 -0.84 41.06
C VAL A 25 -23.23 -1.25 42.43
N VAL A 26 -22.67 -2.30 43.04
CA VAL A 26 -23.08 -2.76 44.37
C VAL A 26 -22.81 -1.69 45.44
N TYR A 27 -21.68 -0.99 45.34
CA TYR A 27 -21.34 0.13 46.21
C TYR A 27 -22.40 1.24 46.15
N TRP A 28 -22.73 1.72 44.95
CA TRP A 28 -23.70 2.81 44.79
C TRP A 28 -25.11 2.42 45.23
N VAL A 29 -25.54 1.17 45.00
CA VAL A 29 -26.85 0.69 45.45
C VAL A 29 -26.92 0.60 46.97
N LEU A 30 -25.97 -0.10 47.60
CA LEU A 30 -26.02 -0.33 49.05
C LEU A 30 -25.75 0.93 49.85
N CYS A 31 -24.76 1.75 49.47
CA CYS A 31 -24.51 3.01 50.14
C CYS A 31 -25.60 4.06 49.83
N GLY A 32 -26.26 3.99 48.66
CA GLY A 32 -27.44 4.80 48.36
C GLY A 32 -28.64 4.51 49.27
N MET A 33 -28.71 3.30 49.84
CA MET A 33 -29.67 2.92 50.88
C MET A 33 -29.17 3.22 52.31
N GLY A 34 -28.01 3.86 52.46
CA GLY A 34 -27.38 4.13 53.76
C GLY A 34 -26.73 2.90 54.41
N ASN A 35 -26.59 1.78 53.71
CA ASN A 35 -26.05 0.55 54.28
C ASN A 35 -24.51 0.56 54.31
N LYS A 36 -23.92 0.49 55.50
CA LYS A 36 -22.46 0.42 55.72
C LYS A 36 -21.82 -0.84 55.11
N LEU A 37 -22.58 -1.92 54.89
CA LEU A 37 -22.09 -3.09 54.13
C LEU A 37 -21.74 -2.76 52.68
N GLY A 38 -22.19 -1.60 52.18
CA GLY A 38 -21.88 -1.12 50.84
C GLY A 38 -20.40 -0.89 50.56
N VAL A 39 -19.50 -0.82 51.55
CA VAL A 39 -18.04 -0.80 51.29
C VAL A 39 -17.38 -2.17 51.40
N VAL A 40 -17.97 -3.10 52.15
CA VAL A 40 -17.41 -4.44 52.44
C VAL A 40 -17.76 -5.45 51.36
N ILE A 41 -19.01 -5.44 50.87
CA ILE A 41 -19.45 -6.36 49.82
C ILE A 41 -18.67 -6.08 48.51
N PRO A 42 -18.51 -4.83 48.05
CA PRO A 42 -17.63 -4.52 46.92
C PRO A 42 -16.17 -4.86 47.12
N LEU A 43 -15.64 -4.79 48.35
CA LEU A 43 -14.29 -5.26 48.66
C LEU A 43 -14.17 -6.77 48.41
N ALA A 44 -15.13 -7.56 48.89
CA ALA A 44 -15.18 -9.00 48.65
C ALA A 44 -15.28 -9.33 47.16
N ILE A 45 -16.15 -8.63 46.42
CA ILE A 45 -16.25 -8.80 44.95
C ILE A 45 -14.92 -8.44 44.27
N SER A 46 -14.28 -7.34 44.67
CA SER A 46 -12.98 -6.92 44.10
C SER A 46 -11.88 -7.95 44.36
N LEU A 47 -11.84 -8.56 45.54
CA LEU A 47 -10.92 -9.66 45.85
C LEU A 47 -11.15 -10.87 44.95
N ILE A 48 -12.42 -11.26 44.75
CA ILE A 48 -12.80 -12.36 43.84
C ILE A 48 -12.34 -12.08 42.40
N LEU A 49 -12.41 -10.82 41.94
CA LEU A 49 -12.00 -10.46 40.59
C LEU A 49 -10.47 -10.40 40.42
N VAL A 50 -9.72 -9.98 41.44
CA VAL A 50 -8.26 -9.77 41.37
C VAL A 50 -7.47 -11.05 41.64
N ILE A 51 -7.85 -11.87 42.62
CA ILE A 51 -7.07 -13.05 43.06
C ILE A 51 -6.77 -14.03 41.90
N PRO A 52 -7.73 -14.44 41.06
CA PRO A 52 -7.45 -15.34 39.94
C PRO A 52 -6.53 -14.74 38.88
N ARG A 53 -6.47 -13.40 38.78
CA ARG A 53 -5.70 -12.68 37.76
C ARG A 53 -4.24 -12.51 38.14
N ILE A 54 -3.95 -12.32 39.43
CA ILE A 54 -2.58 -12.36 39.97
C ILE A 54 -1.91 -13.69 39.58
N HIS A 55 -2.63 -14.81 39.71
CA HIS A 55 -2.13 -16.13 39.31
C HIS A 55 -1.90 -16.28 37.80
N LYS A 56 -2.65 -15.55 36.96
CA LYS A 56 -2.53 -15.58 35.49
C LYS A 56 -1.63 -14.49 34.92
N LYS A 57 -1.01 -13.64 35.76
CA LYS A 57 -0.22 -12.46 35.35
C LYS A 57 -0.98 -11.52 34.40
N ASP A 58 -2.30 -11.41 34.55
CA ASP A 58 -3.17 -10.57 33.72
C ASP A 58 -3.56 -9.29 34.49
N PHE A 59 -2.94 -8.15 34.15
CA PHE A 59 -3.16 -6.89 34.87
C PHE A 59 -4.31 -6.08 34.28
N ASN A 60 -5.26 -5.71 35.14
CA ASN A 60 -6.33 -4.79 34.83
C ASN A 60 -6.37 -3.67 35.88
N LEU A 61 -6.18 -2.44 35.38
CA LEU A 61 -6.08 -1.24 36.21
C LEU A 61 -7.36 -1.01 37.03
N MET A 62 -8.52 -1.31 36.47
CA MET A 62 -9.81 -1.05 37.10
C MET A 62 -10.05 -1.92 38.33
N ASP A 63 -9.77 -3.22 38.27
CA ASP A 63 -9.99 -4.06 39.45
C ASP A 63 -8.96 -3.77 40.54
N PHE A 64 -7.73 -3.40 40.16
CA PHE A 64 -6.72 -2.95 41.13
C PHE A 64 -7.17 -1.67 41.86
N ILE A 65 -7.64 -0.66 41.12
CA ILE A 65 -8.17 0.57 41.72
C ILE A 65 -9.41 0.28 42.57
N SER A 66 -10.28 -0.63 42.13
CA SER A 66 -11.45 -1.05 42.90
C SER A 66 -11.04 -1.67 44.24
N LEU A 67 -10.10 -2.63 44.21
CA LEU A 67 -9.57 -3.29 45.40
C LEU A 67 -8.93 -2.27 46.36
N LEU A 68 -8.11 -1.35 45.85
CA LEU A 68 -7.46 -0.33 46.64
C LEU A 68 -8.47 0.61 47.29
N TYR A 69 -9.42 1.14 46.50
CA TYR A 69 -10.47 2.04 46.98
C TYR A 69 -11.32 1.38 48.07
N PHE A 70 -11.83 0.17 47.83
CA PHE A 70 -12.70 -0.50 48.80
C PHE A 70 -11.97 -0.98 50.05
N SER A 71 -10.66 -1.25 49.96
CA SER A 71 -9.83 -1.52 51.14
C SER A 71 -9.72 -0.28 52.03
N ILE A 72 -9.41 0.87 51.42
CA ILE A 72 -9.35 2.16 52.12
C ILE A 72 -10.72 2.54 52.68
N ALA A 73 -11.79 2.42 51.87
CA ALA A 73 -13.15 2.77 52.29
C ALA A 73 -13.65 1.88 53.43
N SER A 74 -13.35 0.58 53.41
CA SER A 74 -13.70 -0.35 54.49
C SER A 74 -12.94 -0.04 55.78
N ALA A 75 -11.62 0.19 55.69
CA ALA A 75 -10.82 0.60 56.84
C ALA A 75 -11.30 1.94 57.42
N ALA A 76 -11.52 2.94 56.58
CA ALA A 76 -12.04 4.24 56.99
C ALA A 76 -13.41 4.13 57.69
N THR A 77 -14.32 3.33 57.14
CA THR A 77 -15.70 3.19 57.65
C THR A 77 -15.76 2.41 58.96
N PHE A 78 -14.99 1.33 59.10
CA PHE A 78 -15.12 0.40 60.24
C PHE A 78 -14.02 0.53 61.30
N ILE A 79 -12.81 0.97 60.93
CA ILE A 79 -11.68 1.16 61.86
C ILE A 79 -11.65 2.61 62.37
N PHE A 80 -11.80 3.57 61.46
CA PHE A 80 -11.70 5.01 61.78
C PHE A 80 -13.06 5.70 61.93
N ASN A 81 -14.17 4.96 61.80
CA ASN A 81 -15.55 5.43 61.94
C ASN A 81 -15.92 6.63 61.03
N LEU A 82 -15.30 6.73 59.85
CA LEU A 82 -15.55 7.78 58.86
C LEU A 82 -16.69 7.35 57.91
N SER A 83 -17.87 7.96 58.03
CA SER A 83 -19.04 7.66 57.19
C SER A 83 -19.01 8.29 55.80
N ILE A 84 -17.99 9.11 55.49
CA ILE A 84 -17.89 9.87 54.24
C ILE A 84 -17.95 8.98 52.98
N PHE A 85 -17.38 7.78 53.04
CA PHE A 85 -17.42 6.82 51.94
C PHE A 85 -18.80 6.19 51.73
N VAL A 86 -19.71 6.27 52.70
CA VAL A 86 -21.09 5.81 52.55
C VAL A 86 -21.98 6.98 52.10
N GLU A 87 -21.87 8.12 52.79
CA GLU A 87 -22.69 9.32 52.56
C GLU A 87 -22.42 9.99 51.21
N LYS A 88 -21.15 10.08 50.80
CA LYS A 88 -20.72 10.72 49.54
C LYS A 88 -20.31 9.68 48.48
N SER A 89 -20.91 8.49 48.55
CA SER A 89 -20.52 7.33 47.75
C SER A 89 -20.48 7.57 46.24
N GLY A 90 -21.48 8.29 45.70
CA GLY A 90 -21.47 8.62 44.28
C GLY A 90 -20.40 9.63 43.88
N SER A 91 -20.28 10.78 44.56
CA SER A 91 -19.28 11.78 44.20
C SER A 91 -17.84 11.28 44.37
N LEU A 92 -17.55 10.56 45.45
CA LEU A 92 -16.23 9.97 45.69
C LEU A 92 -15.92 8.84 44.71
N GLY A 93 -16.88 7.94 44.48
CA GLY A 93 -16.67 6.81 43.58
C GLY A 93 -16.43 7.25 42.14
N TYR A 94 -17.25 8.19 41.63
CA TYR A 94 -17.04 8.75 40.29
C TYR A 94 -15.74 9.57 40.20
N SER A 95 -15.32 10.27 41.25
CA SER A 95 -14.03 10.99 41.26
C SER A 95 -12.85 10.04 41.14
N ILE A 96 -12.86 8.89 41.83
CA ILE A 96 -11.80 7.89 41.71
C ILE A 96 -11.79 7.23 40.33
N LEU A 97 -12.96 6.91 39.77
CA LEU A 97 -13.05 6.36 38.42
C LEU A 97 -12.55 7.36 37.36
N PHE A 98 -12.84 8.66 37.55
CA PHE A 98 -12.28 9.73 36.73
C PHE A 98 -10.76 9.79 36.84
N LEU A 99 -10.20 9.81 38.05
CA LEU A 99 -8.76 9.86 38.27
C LEU A 99 -8.05 8.63 37.68
N MET A 100 -8.65 7.45 37.80
CA MET A 100 -8.17 6.23 37.15
C MET A 100 -8.16 6.38 35.62
N ALA A 101 -9.28 6.81 35.02
CA ALA A 101 -9.38 6.97 33.58
C ALA A 101 -8.37 8.00 33.07
N LEU A 102 -8.23 9.14 33.76
CA LEU A 102 -7.26 10.18 33.45
C LEU A 102 -5.82 9.67 33.59
N PHE A 103 -5.49 8.99 34.68
CA PHE A 103 -4.18 8.37 34.89
C PHE A 103 -3.83 7.39 33.77
N SER A 104 -4.80 6.56 33.36
CA SER A 104 -4.62 5.59 32.28
C SER A 104 -4.28 6.25 30.93
N LEU A 105 -4.85 7.42 30.65
CA LEU A 105 -4.51 8.23 29.47
C LEU A 105 -3.10 8.84 29.58
N ILE A 106 -2.73 9.35 30.76
CA ILE A 106 -1.42 9.96 31.01
C ILE A 106 -0.29 8.95 30.77
N ILE A 107 -0.45 7.71 31.26
CA ILE A 107 0.55 6.64 31.06
C ILE A 107 0.47 5.98 29.67
N LYS A 108 -0.38 6.48 28.76
CA LYS A 108 -0.62 5.94 27.41
C LYS A 108 -1.06 4.47 27.40
N GLN A 109 -1.75 4.04 28.45
CA GLN A 109 -2.36 2.71 28.56
C GLN A 109 -3.84 2.87 28.95
N PRO A 110 -4.71 3.27 28.01
CA PRO A 110 -6.12 3.51 28.31
C PRO A 110 -6.74 2.28 28.97
N PHE A 111 -7.48 2.43 30.07
CA PHE A 111 -7.99 1.28 30.82
C PHE A 111 -8.92 0.38 29.98
N THR A 112 -9.58 0.94 28.96
CA THR A 112 -10.43 0.20 28.02
C THR A 112 -9.63 -0.76 27.13
N PHE A 113 -8.33 -0.54 26.96
CA PHE A 113 -7.45 -1.37 26.13
C PHE A 113 -7.44 -2.83 26.58
N GLN A 114 -7.29 -3.09 27.88
CA GLN A 114 -7.25 -4.44 28.43
C GLN A 114 -8.56 -5.21 28.20
N VAL A 115 -9.67 -4.47 28.16
CA VAL A 115 -10.98 -5.03 27.86
C VAL A 115 -11.07 -5.37 26.36
N SER A 116 -10.73 -4.41 25.50
CA SER A 116 -10.76 -4.57 24.04
C SER A 116 -9.84 -5.69 23.56
N LYS A 117 -8.70 -5.95 24.23
CA LYS A 117 -7.82 -7.09 23.91
C LYS A 117 -8.54 -8.45 23.90
N ARG A 118 -9.64 -8.58 24.63
CA ARG A 118 -10.40 -9.83 24.72
C ARG A 118 -11.23 -10.09 23.47
N ASP A 119 -11.65 -9.04 22.79
CA ASP A 119 -12.54 -9.09 21.63
C ASP A 119 -11.80 -9.00 20.29
N TYR A 120 -10.55 -8.52 20.31
CA TYR A 120 -9.75 -8.30 19.11
C TYR A 120 -8.50 -9.19 19.10
N PRO A 121 -8.14 -9.81 17.95
CA PRO A 121 -6.91 -10.57 17.80
C PRO A 121 -5.65 -9.79 18.22
N GLU A 122 -4.62 -10.49 18.71
CA GLU A 122 -3.39 -9.86 19.24
C GLU A 122 -2.70 -8.91 18.25
N ILE A 123 -2.87 -9.18 16.95
CA ILE A 123 -2.32 -8.36 15.88
C ILE A 123 -2.83 -6.91 15.91
N TYR A 124 -4.03 -6.68 16.44
CA TYR A 124 -4.60 -5.33 16.59
C TYR A 124 -4.03 -4.55 17.76
N TRP A 125 -3.44 -5.21 18.75
CA TRP A 125 -3.16 -4.58 20.05
C TRP A 125 -2.10 -3.48 19.96
N LYS A 126 -1.27 -3.49 18.92
CA LYS A 126 -0.22 -2.50 18.69
C LYS A 126 -0.59 -1.46 17.63
N GLU A 127 -1.76 -1.59 17.00
CA GLU A 127 -2.17 -0.70 15.93
C GLU A 127 -2.46 0.71 16.43
N LYS A 128 -1.96 1.71 15.71
CA LYS A 128 -2.17 3.13 16.06
C LYS A 128 -3.66 3.48 16.12
N THR A 129 -4.44 2.97 15.17
CA THR A 129 -5.90 3.19 15.12
C THR A 129 -6.59 2.49 16.27
N PHE A 130 -6.17 1.27 16.63
CA PHE A 130 -6.75 0.55 17.78
C PHE A 130 -6.46 1.26 19.11
N LEU A 131 -5.23 1.74 19.29
CA LEU A 131 -4.84 2.54 20.46
C LEU A 131 -5.59 3.88 20.49
N ALA A 132 -5.73 4.57 19.35
CA ALA A 132 -6.48 5.81 19.24
C ALA A 132 -7.96 5.62 19.59
N ILE A 133 -8.61 4.55 19.11
CA ILE A 133 -9.99 4.22 19.45
C ILE A 133 -10.14 4.01 20.96
N ASN A 134 -9.24 3.23 21.58
CA ASN A 134 -9.27 3.00 23.03
C ASN A 134 -9.02 4.29 23.84
N ASN A 135 -8.11 5.16 23.39
CA ASN A 135 -7.90 6.47 24.01
C ASN A 135 -9.16 7.33 23.95
N ILE A 136 -9.88 7.35 22.82
CA ILE A 136 -11.15 8.10 22.68
C ILE A 136 -12.21 7.55 23.64
N ILE A 137 -12.40 6.23 23.68
CA ILE A 137 -13.40 5.60 24.56
C ILE A 137 -13.07 5.88 26.03
N THR A 138 -11.79 5.75 26.41
CA THR A 138 -11.33 6.09 27.77
C THR A 138 -11.55 7.58 28.09
N GLY A 139 -11.29 8.49 27.14
CA GLY A 139 -11.57 9.92 27.30
C GLY A 139 -13.05 10.23 27.51
N VAL A 140 -13.94 9.55 26.76
CA VAL A 140 -15.39 9.65 26.97
C VAL A 140 -15.80 9.16 28.35
N TRP A 141 -15.23 8.05 28.83
CA TRP A 141 -15.48 7.57 30.20
C TRP A 141 -14.95 8.54 31.26
N ALA A 142 -13.78 9.13 31.08
CA ALA A 142 -13.27 10.16 31.98
C ALA A 142 -14.25 11.35 32.05
N ALA A 143 -14.74 11.83 30.91
CA ALA A 143 -15.74 12.90 30.85
C ALA A 143 -17.06 12.51 31.56
N ILE A 144 -17.56 11.30 31.32
CA ILE A 144 -18.77 10.78 31.99
C ILE A 144 -18.58 10.71 33.50
N PHE A 145 -17.43 10.23 33.97
CA PHE A 145 -17.14 10.11 35.40
C PHE A 145 -17.04 11.47 36.09
N ILE A 146 -16.35 12.46 35.49
CA ILE A 146 -16.27 13.78 36.11
C ILE A 146 -17.64 14.48 36.12
N VAL A 147 -18.42 14.39 35.04
CA VAL A 147 -19.78 14.94 34.99
C VAL A 147 -20.67 14.27 36.03
N ASN A 148 -20.58 12.95 36.19
CA ASN A 148 -21.31 12.23 37.22
C ASN A 148 -20.87 12.62 38.64
N ALA A 149 -19.57 12.81 38.89
CA ALA A 149 -19.09 13.30 40.17
C ALA A 149 -19.70 14.68 40.50
N THR A 150 -19.75 15.59 39.53
CA THR A 150 -20.37 16.92 39.66
C THR A 150 -21.89 16.85 39.86
N ILE A 151 -22.60 16.01 39.10
CA ILE A 151 -24.04 15.76 39.29
C ILE A 151 -24.34 15.33 40.73
N PHE A 152 -23.50 14.44 41.28
CA PHE A 152 -23.64 13.97 42.65
C PHE A 152 -23.26 15.02 43.72
N LEU A 153 -22.62 16.12 43.34
CA LEU A 153 -22.36 17.26 44.23
C LEU A 153 -23.44 18.33 44.16
N LEU A 154 -24.05 18.56 42.98
CA LEU A 154 -24.86 19.75 42.71
C LEU A 154 -26.36 19.50 42.55
N LEU A 155 -26.81 18.27 42.23
CA LEU A 155 -28.22 17.99 41.91
C LEU A 155 -28.97 17.25 43.02
N ASN A 156 -30.28 17.50 43.05
CA ASN A 156 -31.26 16.89 43.95
C ASN A 156 -31.41 15.36 43.72
N ALA A 157 -31.89 14.65 44.75
CA ALA A 157 -31.89 13.19 44.85
C ALA A 157 -32.50 12.44 43.66
N THR A 158 -33.63 12.92 43.11
CA THR A 158 -34.32 12.24 42.01
C THR A 158 -33.63 12.48 40.66
N SER A 159 -33.28 13.74 40.37
CA SER A 159 -32.70 14.13 39.07
C SER A 159 -31.28 13.60 38.87
N ARG A 160 -30.49 13.50 39.95
CA ARG A 160 -29.10 13.02 39.88
C ARG A 160 -28.99 11.55 39.43
N VAL A 161 -29.87 10.67 39.91
CA VAL A 161 -29.80 9.23 39.60
C VAL A 161 -30.21 8.98 38.14
N ILE A 162 -31.29 9.62 37.69
CA ILE A 162 -31.79 9.49 36.32
C ILE A 162 -30.73 9.99 35.33
N LEU A 163 -30.19 11.21 35.54
CA LEU A 163 -29.21 11.80 34.64
C LEU A 163 -27.91 10.98 34.62
N SER A 164 -27.47 10.49 35.79
CA SER A 164 -26.27 9.69 35.88
C SER A 164 -26.38 8.35 35.16
N ASN A 165 -27.49 7.63 35.38
CA ASN A 165 -27.74 6.36 34.69
C ASN A 165 -27.87 6.56 33.18
N ALA A 166 -28.49 7.66 32.73
CA ALA A 166 -28.56 8.00 31.32
C ALA A 166 -27.16 8.23 30.71
N LEU A 167 -26.28 8.97 31.40
CA LEU A 167 -24.89 9.18 30.95
C LEU A 167 -24.09 7.88 30.89
N ILE A 168 -24.23 6.99 31.89
CA ILE A 168 -23.58 5.68 31.88
C ILE A 168 -24.10 4.82 30.72
N ALA A 169 -25.42 4.79 30.49
CA ALA A 169 -26.01 4.06 29.38
C ALA A 169 -25.50 4.57 28.02
N LEU A 170 -25.41 5.90 27.86
CA LEU A 170 -24.81 6.51 26.66
C LEU A 170 -23.34 6.11 26.49
N GLY A 171 -22.55 6.10 27.57
CA GLY A 171 -21.16 5.63 27.56
C GLY A 171 -21.00 4.18 27.13
N ILE A 172 -21.88 3.30 27.62
CA ILE A 172 -21.94 1.88 27.22
C ILE A 172 -22.28 1.76 25.73
N ILE A 173 -23.35 2.42 25.27
CA ILE A 173 -23.77 2.39 23.86
C ILE A 173 -22.63 2.90 22.96
N PHE A 174 -21.99 4.02 23.34
CA PHE A 174 -20.85 4.56 22.62
C PHE A 174 -19.69 3.56 22.54
N SER A 175 -19.35 2.91 23.67
CA SER A 175 -18.26 1.92 23.73
C SER A 175 -18.53 0.67 22.88
N ILE A 176 -19.79 0.35 22.60
CA ILE A 176 -20.18 -0.76 21.71
C ILE A 176 -20.12 -0.33 20.24
N VAL A 177 -20.72 0.81 19.91
CA VAL A 177 -20.95 1.22 18.51
C VAL A 177 -19.70 1.86 17.89
N PHE A 178 -18.96 2.66 18.66
CA PHE A 178 -17.83 3.43 18.16
C PHE A 178 -16.69 2.54 17.59
N PRO A 179 -16.20 1.49 18.29
CA PRO A 179 -15.18 0.60 17.73
C PRO A 179 -15.55 -0.08 16.42
N LEU A 180 -16.84 -0.35 16.20
CA LEU A 180 -17.32 -1.03 14.99
C LEU A 180 -17.31 -0.10 13.76
N LYS A 181 -17.49 1.21 13.97
CA LYS A 181 -17.57 2.20 12.88
C LYS A 181 -16.30 3.03 12.72
N ALA A 182 -15.51 3.20 13.77
CA ALA A 182 -14.35 4.07 13.78
C ALA A 182 -13.24 3.64 12.80
N PRO A 183 -12.85 2.35 12.68
CA PRO A 183 -11.83 1.95 11.71
C PRO A 183 -12.21 2.31 10.27
N ALA A 184 -13.45 2.04 9.88
CA ALA A 184 -13.97 2.38 8.56
C ALA A 184 -14.06 3.91 8.36
N TYR A 185 -14.45 4.66 9.39
CA TYR A 185 -14.47 6.12 9.33
C TYR A 185 -13.06 6.68 9.11
N PHE A 186 -12.06 6.23 9.87
CA PHE A 186 -10.68 6.70 9.71
C PHE A 186 -10.06 6.29 8.38
N ALA A 187 -10.31 5.06 7.91
CA ALA A 187 -9.84 4.59 6.62
C ALA A 187 -10.44 5.38 5.44
N THR A 188 -11.71 5.78 5.54
CA THR A 188 -12.41 6.47 4.44
C THR A 188 -12.42 8.00 4.56
N LYS A 189 -11.91 8.57 5.65
CA LYS A 189 -12.03 10.02 5.94
C LYS A 189 -11.54 10.91 4.79
N GLU A 190 -10.36 10.63 4.26
CA GLU A 190 -9.79 11.41 3.16
C GLU A 190 -10.45 11.05 1.82
N PHE A 191 -10.71 9.76 1.58
CA PHE A 191 -11.36 9.28 0.37
C PHE A 191 -12.77 9.87 0.16
N ARG A 192 -13.57 10.02 1.22
CA ARG A 192 -14.94 10.57 1.16
C ARG A 192 -14.99 11.99 0.61
N LYS A 193 -13.92 12.78 0.74
CA LYS A 193 -13.83 14.13 0.15
C LYS A 193 -13.92 14.08 -1.37
N TYR A 194 -13.49 12.97 -1.97
CA TYR A 194 -13.37 12.79 -3.42
C TYR A 194 -14.24 11.65 -3.95
N ASP A 195 -15.15 11.09 -3.16
CA ASP A 195 -16.01 9.99 -3.60
C ASP A 195 -17.24 10.47 -4.38
N TRP A 196 -17.01 11.36 -5.34
CA TRP A 196 -18.02 11.82 -6.30
C TRP A 196 -18.30 10.73 -7.34
N SER A 197 -19.45 10.78 -8.01
CA SER A 197 -19.76 9.93 -9.16
C SER A 197 -20.10 10.78 -10.38
N VAL A 198 -19.85 10.22 -11.56
CA VAL A 198 -20.22 10.82 -12.84
C VAL A 198 -21.13 9.83 -13.55
N ASN A 199 -22.34 10.27 -13.90
CA ASN A 199 -23.29 9.43 -14.61
C ASN A 199 -23.14 9.64 -16.13
N VAL A 200 -22.74 8.58 -16.83
CA VAL A 200 -22.62 8.56 -18.30
C VAL A 200 -23.85 7.84 -18.88
N ALA A 201 -25.05 8.33 -18.56
CA ALA A 201 -26.31 7.69 -18.98
C ALA A 201 -26.62 7.89 -20.46
N GLN A 202 -26.27 9.06 -21.02
CA GLN A 202 -26.28 9.29 -22.46
C GLN A 202 -24.85 9.18 -22.96
N LYS A 203 -24.63 8.21 -23.87
CA LYS A 203 -23.34 8.11 -24.57
C LYS A 203 -23.14 9.37 -25.38
N SER A 204 -21.92 9.87 -25.38
CA SER A 204 -21.54 11.03 -26.19
C SER A 204 -21.86 10.76 -27.67
N GLU A 205 -22.43 11.73 -28.40
CA GLU A 205 -22.80 11.55 -29.82
C GLU A 205 -21.98 12.43 -30.76
N GLY A 206 -21.45 13.56 -30.28
CA GLY A 206 -20.65 14.49 -31.09
C GLY A 206 -19.32 13.92 -31.61
N GLU A 207 -18.78 14.55 -32.67
CA GLU A 207 -17.53 14.15 -33.34
C GLU A 207 -16.31 14.21 -32.40
N ASN A 208 -16.27 15.20 -31.52
CA ASN A 208 -15.21 15.42 -30.52
C ASN A 208 -15.71 15.24 -29.07
N GLU A 209 -16.77 14.46 -28.90
CA GLU A 209 -17.35 14.14 -27.59
C GLU A 209 -17.11 12.66 -27.26
N TYR A 210 -16.62 12.42 -26.05
CA TYR A 210 -16.24 11.12 -25.55
C TYR A 210 -16.76 10.94 -24.13
N ASP A 211 -17.03 9.70 -23.77
CA ASP A 211 -17.47 9.36 -22.42
C ASP A 211 -16.31 9.45 -21.43
N VAL A 212 -15.12 9.06 -21.90
CA VAL A 212 -13.88 9.07 -21.15
C VAL A 212 -12.71 9.47 -22.05
N ILE A 213 -11.92 10.45 -21.59
CA ILE A 213 -10.64 10.81 -22.22
C ILE A 213 -9.50 10.40 -21.31
N ILE A 214 -8.50 9.74 -21.85
CA ILE A 214 -7.30 9.28 -21.14
C ILE A 214 -6.10 10.11 -21.61
N VAL A 215 -5.45 10.80 -20.69
CA VAL A 215 -4.28 11.66 -20.96
C VAL A 215 -3.01 10.88 -20.66
N GLY A 216 -2.33 10.44 -21.73
CA GLY A 216 -1.12 9.60 -21.69
C GLY A 216 -1.42 8.11 -21.86
N SER A 217 -0.59 7.43 -22.65
CA SER A 217 -0.77 6.03 -23.04
C SER A 217 0.22 5.05 -22.37
N GLY A 218 0.67 5.36 -21.15
CA GLY A 218 1.31 4.35 -20.29
C GLY A 218 0.35 3.22 -19.93
N ILE A 219 0.91 2.10 -19.44
CA ILE A 219 0.15 0.85 -19.21
C ILE A 219 -1.08 1.02 -18.29
N GLY A 220 -1.04 1.87 -17.26
CA GLY A 220 -2.21 2.09 -16.40
C GLY A 220 -3.40 2.71 -17.15
N GLY A 221 -3.15 3.77 -17.92
CA GLY A 221 -4.14 4.38 -18.82
C GLY A 221 -4.64 3.44 -19.91
N LEU A 222 -3.74 2.69 -20.57
CA LEU A 222 -4.14 1.70 -21.59
C LEU A 222 -4.99 0.56 -20.99
N THR A 223 -4.65 0.09 -19.79
CA THR A 223 -5.44 -0.91 -19.05
C THR A 223 -6.85 -0.38 -18.76
N CYS A 224 -6.95 0.84 -18.23
CA CYS A 224 -8.22 1.49 -17.96
C CYS A 224 -9.05 1.65 -19.24
N GLY A 225 -8.43 2.13 -20.33
CA GLY A 225 -9.08 2.30 -21.62
C GLY A 225 -9.57 0.99 -22.24
N ALA A 226 -8.79 -0.09 -22.15
CA ALA A 226 -9.18 -1.40 -22.66
C ALA A 226 -10.41 -1.95 -21.92
N LEU A 227 -10.43 -1.87 -20.60
CA LEU A 227 -11.57 -2.34 -19.79
C LEU A 227 -12.84 -1.49 -20.00
N LEU A 228 -12.69 -0.18 -20.16
CA LEU A 228 -13.82 0.72 -20.41
C LEU A 228 -14.38 0.56 -21.82
N SER A 229 -13.52 0.44 -22.83
CA SER A 229 -13.96 0.19 -24.22
C SER A 229 -14.65 -1.17 -24.36
N LYS A 230 -14.16 -2.23 -23.68
CA LYS A 230 -14.86 -3.52 -23.56
C LYS A 230 -16.29 -3.38 -23.02
N ARG A 231 -16.51 -2.43 -22.11
CA ARG A 231 -17.84 -2.13 -21.55
C ARG A 231 -18.65 -1.12 -22.39
N GLY A 232 -18.17 -0.78 -23.58
CA GLY A 232 -18.88 0.04 -24.55
C GLY A 232 -18.87 1.55 -24.29
N TYR A 233 -17.94 2.04 -23.46
CA TYR A 233 -17.67 3.48 -23.33
C TYR A 233 -16.96 3.99 -24.58
N ARG A 234 -17.32 5.19 -25.05
CA ARG A 234 -16.56 5.91 -26.09
C ARG A 234 -15.27 6.48 -25.48
N VAL A 235 -14.18 5.73 -25.61
CA VAL A 235 -12.86 6.09 -25.06
C VAL A 235 -12.00 6.81 -26.09
N LEU A 236 -11.35 7.90 -25.69
CA LEU A 236 -10.25 8.54 -26.42
C LEU A 236 -8.98 8.54 -25.59
N VAL A 237 -7.90 7.96 -26.10
CA VAL A 237 -6.55 8.07 -25.52
C VAL A 237 -5.73 9.09 -26.32
N LEU A 238 -5.11 10.03 -25.63
CA LEU A 238 -4.26 11.07 -26.22
C LEU A 238 -2.82 10.87 -25.74
N GLU A 239 -1.92 10.64 -26.68
CA GLU A 239 -0.49 10.40 -26.43
C GLU A 239 0.36 11.48 -27.08
N GLN A 240 1.29 12.07 -26.33
CA GLN A 240 2.19 13.11 -26.82
C GLN A 240 3.25 12.56 -27.77
N HIS A 241 3.72 11.35 -27.53
CA HIS A 241 4.77 10.70 -28.29
C HIS A 241 4.19 10.08 -29.58
N HIS A 242 5.07 9.61 -30.47
CA HIS A 242 4.66 9.01 -31.74
C HIS A 242 4.23 7.53 -31.62
N GLN A 243 4.47 6.92 -30.46
CA GLN A 243 4.13 5.53 -30.13
C GLN A 243 3.55 5.48 -28.72
N VAL A 244 2.78 4.44 -28.41
CA VAL A 244 2.18 4.23 -27.08
C VAL A 244 3.12 3.50 -26.12
N GLY A 245 2.78 3.47 -24.83
CA GLY A 245 3.41 2.58 -23.83
C GLY A 245 4.23 3.27 -22.74
N GLY A 246 4.66 4.52 -22.96
CA GLY A 246 5.50 5.24 -21.98
C GLY A 246 6.81 4.50 -21.70
N TYR A 247 7.09 4.17 -20.43
CA TYR A 247 8.26 3.34 -20.07
C TYR A 247 8.18 1.90 -20.60
N CYS A 248 6.97 1.40 -20.90
CA CYS A 248 6.75 0.10 -21.54
C CYS A 248 6.79 0.26 -23.06
N SER A 249 7.95 0.67 -23.57
CA SER A 249 8.18 0.90 -24.99
C SER A 249 9.51 0.29 -25.43
N SER A 250 9.65 0.11 -26.73
CA SER A 250 10.89 -0.37 -27.35
C SER A 250 11.30 0.55 -28.49
N PHE A 251 12.58 0.57 -28.81
CA PHE A 251 13.12 1.28 -29.96
C PHE A 251 14.09 0.40 -30.74
N LYS A 252 14.22 0.68 -32.03
CA LYS A 252 15.09 -0.07 -32.94
C LYS A 252 16.31 0.76 -33.33
N ARG A 253 17.49 0.13 -33.35
CA ARG A 253 18.73 0.69 -33.91
C ARG A 253 19.39 -0.37 -34.80
N LYS A 254 19.54 -0.05 -36.08
CA LYS A 254 19.89 -1.03 -37.12
C LYS A 254 18.94 -2.23 -37.01
N ASP A 255 19.47 -3.44 -36.84
CA ASP A 255 18.69 -4.68 -36.74
C ASP A 255 18.42 -5.14 -35.30
N PHE A 256 18.69 -4.30 -34.30
CA PHE A 256 18.51 -4.62 -32.88
C PHE A 256 17.35 -3.84 -32.28
N THR A 257 16.58 -4.51 -31.43
CA THR A 257 15.48 -3.93 -30.65
C THR A 257 15.86 -3.87 -29.18
N PHE A 258 15.62 -2.73 -28.54
CA PHE A 258 15.93 -2.47 -27.14
C PHE A 258 14.67 -1.97 -26.41
N ASN A 259 14.51 -2.37 -25.15
CA ASN A 259 13.45 -1.87 -24.28
C ASN A 259 13.89 -0.59 -23.58
N THR A 260 12.96 0.33 -23.33
CA THR A 260 13.27 1.62 -22.70
C THR A 260 13.20 1.60 -21.17
N GLY A 261 12.69 0.53 -20.57
CA GLY A 261 12.55 0.46 -19.11
C GLY A 261 11.97 -0.83 -18.55
N VAL A 262 11.27 -1.65 -19.33
CA VAL A 262 10.67 -2.91 -18.86
C VAL A 262 11.55 -4.10 -19.25
N GLU A 263 12.29 -4.63 -18.28
CA GLU A 263 13.09 -5.85 -18.46
C GLU A 263 12.49 -7.06 -17.71
N ASN A 264 11.66 -6.81 -16.69
CA ASN A 264 11.08 -7.85 -15.86
C ASN A 264 9.66 -7.47 -15.40
N VAL A 265 8.73 -8.43 -15.46
CA VAL A 265 7.32 -8.22 -15.15
C VAL A 265 6.81 -9.30 -14.19
N SER A 266 6.27 -8.88 -13.05
CA SER A 266 5.56 -9.73 -12.07
C SER A 266 4.04 -9.78 -12.36
N GLY A 267 3.27 -10.52 -11.55
CA GLY A 267 1.81 -10.55 -11.66
C GLY A 267 1.26 -11.47 -12.77
N LEU A 268 2.08 -12.37 -13.32
CA LEU A 268 1.75 -13.32 -14.39
C LEU A 268 1.56 -14.78 -13.91
N TRP A 269 1.48 -14.96 -12.58
CA TRP A 269 1.06 -16.22 -11.97
C TRP A 269 -0.47 -16.35 -11.99
N GLU A 270 -1.03 -17.50 -11.58
CA GLU A 270 -2.44 -17.85 -11.79
C GLU A 270 -3.46 -16.81 -11.29
N LYS A 271 -3.24 -16.20 -10.12
CA LYS A 271 -4.10 -15.14 -9.56
C LYS A 271 -3.47 -13.74 -9.64
N GLY A 272 -2.44 -13.59 -10.45
CA GLY A 272 -1.76 -12.32 -10.62
C GLY A 272 -2.63 -11.29 -11.38
N PRO A 273 -2.49 -9.98 -11.09
CA PRO A 273 -3.27 -8.91 -11.73
C PRO A 273 -3.14 -8.85 -13.24
N ILE A 274 -1.94 -9.15 -13.77
CA ILE A 274 -1.72 -9.15 -15.22
C ILE A 274 -2.40 -10.36 -15.85
N THR A 275 -2.27 -11.55 -15.25
CA THR A 275 -3.03 -12.73 -15.69
C THR A 275 -4.54 -12.48 -15.69
N TYR A 276 -5.05 -11.79 -14.67
CA TYR A 276 -6.45 -11.38 -14.63
C TYR A 276 -6.80 -10.45 -15.79
N LEU A 277 -6.00 -9.41 -16.04
CA LEU A 277 -6.20 -8.50 -17.17
C LEU A 277 -6.19 -9.25 -18.51
N LEU A 278 -5.21 -10.11 -18.74
CA LEU A 278 -5.11 -10.86 -19.99
C LEU A 278 -6.37 -11.71 -20.21
N ARG A 279 -6.86 -12.39 -19.17
CA ARG A 279 -8.11 -13.15 -19.22
C ARG A 279 -9.32 -12.27 -19.52
N GLU A 280 -9.42 -11.11 -18.89
CA GLU A 280 -10.46 -10.13 -19.18
C GLU A 280 -10.41 -9.64 -20.63
N LEU A 281 -9.24 -9.56 -21.24
CA LEU A 281 -9.07 -9.14 -22.63
C LEU A 281 -9.02 -10.30 -23.62
N SER A 282 -9.20 -11.54 -23.15
CA SER A 282 -9.08 -12.77 -23.94
C SER A 282 -7.73 -12.90 -24.67
N PHE A 283 -6.66 -12.48 -24.00
CA PHE A 283 -5.28 -12.68 -24.44
C PHE A 283 -4.64 -13.89 -23.76
N GLU A 284 -3.91 -14.68 -24.54
CA GLU A 284 -3.14 -15.80 -24.02
C GLU A 284 -1.78 -15.33 -23.50
N LYS A 285 -1.44 -15.75 -22.27
CA LYS A 285 -0.21 -15.33 -21.60
C LYS A 285 1.03 -15.75 -22.38
N GLU A 286 1.04 -16.98 -22.88
CA GLU A 286 2.15 -17.60 -23.58
C GLU A 286 2.42 -16.94 -24.94
N GLU A 287 1.45 -16.23 -25.52
CA GLU A 287 1.65 -15.47 -26.75
C GLU A 287 2.36 -14.14 -26.52
N LEU A 288 2.10 -13.50 -25.37
CA LEU A 288 2.61 -12.16 -25.06
C LEU A 288 3.84 -12.18 -24.15
N PHE A 289 4.07 -13.24 -23.38
CA PHE A 289 5.13 -13.26 -22.36
C PHE A 289 5.99 -14.53 -22.42
N ALA A 290 7.29 -14.35 -22.20
CA ALA A 290 8.26 -15.42 -21.97
C ALA A 290 8.77 -15.34 -20.52
N LYS A 291 9.13 -16.47 -19.92
CA LYS A 291 9.67 -16.48 -18.55
C LYS A 291 11.15 -16.05 -18.57
N ASN A 292 11.53 -15.12 -17.70
CA ASN A 292 12.92 -14.71 -17.54
C ASN A 292 13.73 -15.77 -16.79
N ARG A 293 15.01 -15.91 -17.17
CA ARG A 293 16.04 -16.56 -16.35
C ARG A 293 16.86 -15.49 -15.64
N MET A 294 17.03 -15.64 -14.33
CA MET A 294 17.75 -14.66 -13.50
C MET A 294 18.99 -15.28 -12.87
N ARG A 295 20.05 -14.49 -12.78
CA ARG A 295 21.27 -14.78 -12.00
C ARG A 295 21.55 -13.64 -11.05
N PHE A 296 21.95 -13.97 -9.82
CA PHE A 296 22.52 -13.00 -8.89
C PHE A 296 24.02 -13.20 -8.78
N ILE A 297 24.78 -12.11 -8.73
CA ILE A 297 26.21 -12.12 -8.42
C ILE A 297 26.40 -11.44 -7.07
N PHE A 298 26.92 -12.19 -6.11
CA PHE A 298 27.15 -11.70 -4.75
C PHE A 298 28.39 -12.33 -4.13
N LYS A 299 29.31 -11.49 -3.66
CA LYS A 299 30.65 -11.83 -3.16
C LYS A 299 31.40 -12.77 -4.11
N GLY A 300 31.35 -12.47 -5.41
CA GLY A 300 31.97 -13.24 -6.48
C GLY A 300 31.33 -14.61 -6.76
N LYS A 301 30.21 -14.95 -6.10
CA LYS A 301 29.44 -16.17 -6.38
C LYS A 301 28.29 -15.88 -7.32
N GLU A 302 28.11 -16.75 -8.30
CA GLU A 302 26.94 -16.77 -9.17
C GLU A 302 25.85 -17.64 -8.57
N ILE A 303 24.62 -17.15 -8.57
CA ILE A 303 23.44 -17.84 -8.04
C ILE A 303 22.40 -17.89 -9.15
N ASP A 304 22.26 -19.06 -9.75
CA ASP A 304 21.24 -19.36 -10.74
C ASP A 304 20.10 -20.17 -10.08
N ALA A 305 18.87 -19.71 -10.25
CA ALA A 305 17.68 -20.45 -9.81
C ALA A 305 16.53 -20.25 -10.80
N GLY A 306 15.97 -21.36 -11.30
CA GLY A 306 14.82 -21.36 -12.20
C GLY A 306 13.46 -21.30 -11.48
N ASN A 307 13.46 -21.60 -10.18
CA ASN A 307 12.27 -21.65 -9.33
C ASN A 307 12.64 -21.41 -7.85
N LEU A 308 11.61 -21.30 -7.00
CA LEU A 308 11.75 -21.05 -5.58
C LEU A 308 12.54 -22.15 -4.84
N GLU A 309 12.33 -23.41 -5.18
CA GLU A 309 12.99 -24.54 -4.50
C GLU A 309 14.50 -24.52 -4.75
N GLU A 310 14.92 -24.29 -5.99
CA GLU A 310 16.32 -24.10 -6.36
C GLU A 310 16.93 -22.87 -5.65
N PHE A 311 16.19 -21.77 -5.56
CA PHE A 311 16.66 -20.57 -4.87
C PHE A 311 16.85 -20.80 -3.37
N ILE A 312 15.88 -21.45 -2.70
CA ILE A 312 15.98 -21.84 -1.28
C ILE A 312 17.16 -22.77 -1.06
N LYS A 313 17.38 -23.74 -1.97
CA LYS A 313 18.52 -24.65 -1.92
C LYS A 313 19.84 -23.90 -2.01
N ALA A 314 20.01 -23.02 -3.00
CA ALA A 314 21.21 -22.22 -3.18
C ALA A 314 21.51 -21.35 -1.95
N LEU A 315 20.50 -20.68 -1.39
CA LEU A 315 20.65 -19.91 -0.16
C LEU A 315 21.01 -20.78 1.05
N SER A 316 20.41 -21.96 1.17
CA SER A 316 20.71 -22.90 2.25
C SER A 316 22.14 -23.44 2.19
N GLU A 317 22.68 -23.63 0.99
CA GLU A 317 24.08 -24.03 0.77
C GLU A 317 25.05 -22.89 1.09
N MET A 318 24.69 -21.65 0.76
CA MET A 318 25.49 -20.46 1.09
C MET A 318 25.45 -20.10 2.58
N PHE A 319 24.31 -20.33 3.24
CA PHE A 319 24.04 -19.95 4.63
C PHE A 319 23.51 -21.14 5.45
N PRO A 320 24.31 -22.20 5.65
CA PRO A 320 23.84 -23.44 6.26
C PRO A 320 23.30 -23.27 7.69
N LYS A 321 23.80 -22.26 8.44
CA LYS A 321 23.32 -21.93 9.79
C LYS A 321 21.92 -21.30 9.81
N GLU A 322 21.46 -20.74 8.69
CA GLU A 322 20.15 -20.09 8.55
C GLU A 322 19.15 -20.98 7.78
N LYS A 323 19.52 -22.22 7.41
CA LYS A 323 18.73 -23.12 6.56
C LYS A 323 17.26 -23.20 6.99
N GLU A 324 16.99 -23.60 8.24
CA GLU A 324 15.61 -23.74 8.74
C GLU A 324 14.82 -22.41 8.67
N ARG A 325 15.48 -21.29 8.94
CA ARG A 325 14.90 -19.95 8.90
C ARG A 325 14.61 -19.49 7.47
N ILE A 326 15.42 -19.90 6.49
CA ILE A 326 15.17 -19.63 5.07
C ILE A 326 13.86 -20.29 4.64
N TYR A 327 13.68 -21.57 4.96
CA TYR A 327 12.42 -22.27 4.68
C TYR A 327 11.23 -21.60 5.38
N ALA A 328 11.38 -21.24 6.66
CA ALA A 328 10.33 -20.57 7.42
C ALA A 328 9.96 -19.20 6.84
N PHE A 329 10.95 -18.41 6.39
CA PHE A 329 10.70 -17.11 5.77
C PHE A 329 9.90 -17.22 4.48
N PHE A 330 10.28 -18.14 3.58
CA PHE A 330 9.57 -18.29 2.31
C PHE A 330 8.19 -18.93 2.48
N ASP A 331 8.00 -19.82 3.46
CA ASP A 331 6.67 -20.33 3.82
C ASP A 331 5.75 -19.19 4.34
N GLU A 332 6.27 -18.34 5.24
CA GLU A 332 5.55 -17.16 5.73
C GLU A 332 5.25 -16.16 4.61
N ALA A 333 6.22 -15.87 3.74
CA ALA A 333 6.05 -14.97 2.61
C ALA A 333 5.01 -15.50 1.62
N LYS A 334 5.02 -16.81 1.32
CA LYS A 334 4.03 -17.43 0.45
C LYS A 334 2.62 -17.29 1.02
N LYS A 335 2.41 -17.57 2.31
CA LYS A 335 1.11 -17.39 2.98
C LYS A 335 0.64 -15.94 2.92
N ALA A 336 1.52 -14.99 3.23
CA ALA A 336 1.20 -13.57 3.17
C ALA A 336 0.87 -13.10 1.74
N TYR A 337 1.60 -13.59 0.73
CA TYR A 337 1.35 -13.27 -0.67
C TYR A 337 0.01 -13.84 -1.13
N GLU A 338 -0.27 -15.11 -0.83
CA GLU A 338 -1.57 -15.73 -1.14
C GLU A 338 -2.74 -15.01 -0.46
N GLU A 339 -2.57 -14.54 0.77
CA GLU A 339 -3.57 -13.74 1.49
C GLU A 339 -3.81 -12.36 0.87
N CYS A 340 -2.77 -11.70 0.35
CA CYS A 340 -2.91 -10.43 -0.38
C CYS A 340 -3.86 -10.58 -1.58
N TYR A 341 -3.80 -11.73 -2.26
CA TYR A 341 -4.54 -12.04 -3.48
C TYR A 341 -5.69 -13.04 -3.25
N LYS A 342 -6.22 -13.09 -2.02
CA LYS A 342 -7.31 -14.03 -1.65
C LYS A 342 -8.69 -13.52 -2.08
N ASP A 343 -8.96 -12.23 -1.89
CA ASP A 343 -10.29 -11.62 -2.10
C ASP A 343 -10.40 -10.89 -3.46
N LEU A 344 -10.00 -11.56 -4.55
CA LEU A 344 -9.91 -10.95 -5.89
C LEU A 344 -11.23 -10.91 -6.65
N VAL A 345 -12.28 -10.32 -6.06
CA VAL A 345 -13.56 -10.13 -6.79
C VAL A 345 -13.35 -9.33 -8.08
N TYR A 346 -12.42 -8.38 -8.07
CA TYR A 346 -12.07 -7.53 -9.22
C TYR A 346 -10.64 -7.78 -9.74
N GLY A 347 -10.08 -8.95 -9.44
CA GLY A 347 -8.76 -9.35 -9.93
C GLY A 347 -7.55 -8.65 -9.30
N VAL A 348 -7.77 -7.72 -8.35
CA VAL A 348 -6.70 -6.92 -7.72
C VAL A 348 -6.91 -6.73 -6.23
N PRO A 349 -5.83 -6.59 -5.44
CA PRO A 349 -5.93 -6.19 -4.04
C PRO A 349 -6.43 -4.74 -3.93
N LEU A 350 -7.27 -4.47 -2.94
CA LEU A 350 -7.85 -3.15 -2.69
C LEU A 350 -7.24 -2.48 -1.44
N PRO A 351 -7.00 -1.15 -1.47
CA PRO A 351 -6.65 -0.39 -0.28
C PRO A 351 -7.85 -0.31 0.68
N ALA A 352 -7.59 0.04 1.95
CA ALA A 352 -8.57 -0.03 3.03
C ALA A 352 -9.86 0.76 2.74
N GLU A 353 -9.75 1.94 2.12
CA GLU A 353 -10.89 2.77 1.72
C GLU A 353 -11.79 2.08 0.68
N LEU A 354 -11.20 1.34 -0.26
CA LEU A 354 -11.94 0.61 -1.28
C LEU A 354 -12.50 -0.70 -0.74
N ILE A 355 -11.83 -1.36 0.21
CA ILE A 355 -12.42 -2.49 0.95
C ILE A 355 -13.73 -2.05 1.61
N VAL A 356 -13.75 -0.88 2.27
CA VAL A 356 -14.96 -0.35 2.89
C VAL A 356 -16.02 0.01 1.86
N LYS A 357 -15.64 0.66 0.75
CA LYS A 357 -16.58 1.05 -0.31
C LYS A 357 -17.26 -0.15 -0.95
N VAL A 358 -16.49 -1.19 -1.25
CA VAL A 358 -16.92 -2.33 -2.07
C VAL A 358 -17.53 -3.44 -1.23
N PHE A 359 -16.95 -3.77 -0.08
CA PHE A 359 -17.36 -4.89 0.76
C PHE A 359 -18.00 -4.48 2.10
N GLY A 360 -17.99 -3.18 2.41
CA GLY A 360 -18.55 -2.64 3.64
C GLY A 360 -17.58 -2.62 4.82
N ALA A 361 -17.92 -1.85 5.85
CA ALA A 361 -17.08 -1.63 7.04
C ALA A 361 -16.72 -2.92 7.80
N LYS A 362 -17.61 -3.93 7.78
CA LYS A 362 -17.38 -5.21 8.45
C LYS A 362 -16.19 -5.96 7.84
N LYS A 363 -16.04 -5.95 6.51
CA LYS A 363 -14.92 -6.61 5.84
C LYS A 363 -13.58 -6.04 6.28
N LEU A 364 -13.47 -4.71 6.41
CA LEU A 364 -12.24 -4.09 6.92
C LEU A 364 -11.94 -4.49 8.38
N LEU A 365 -12.98 -4.62 9.22
CA LEU A 365 -12.84 -5.05 10.61
C LEU A 365 -12.40 -6.51 10.74
N ASP A 366 -12.89 -7.38 9.85
CA ASP A 366 -12.55 -8.80 9.84
C ASP A 366 -11.21 -9.06 9.10
N TYR A 367 -10.68 -8.09 8.33
CA TYR A 367 -9.50 -8.25 7.47
C TYR A 367 -8.27 -8.85 8.17
N PRO A 368 -7.81 -8.39 9.34
CA PRO A 368 -6.62 -8.96 10.00
C PRO A 368 -6.84 -10.36 10.55
N LYS A 369 -8.08 -10.75 10.80
CA LYS A 369 -8.44 -12.11 11.19
C LYS A 369 -8.47 -13.04 9.97
N GLU A 370 -8.90 -12.53 8.83
CA GLU A 370 -9.02 -13.26 7.56
C GLU A 370 -7.71 -13.32 6.76
N HIS A 371 -6.79 -12.39 7.02
CA HIS A 371 -5.48 -12.19 6.39
C HIS A 371 -4.36 -11.94 7.43
N PRO A 372 -4.18 -12.81 8.44
CA PRO A 372 -3.25 -12.58 9.54
C PRO A 372 -1.79 -12.43 9.09
N HIS A 373 -1.35 -13.20 8.10
CA HIS A 373 0.02 -13.14 7.60
C HIS A 373 0.22 -11.85 6.82
N PHE A 374 -0.63 -11.55 5.82
CA PHE A 374 -0.47 -10.31 5.05
C PHE A 374 -0.60 -9.05 5.92
N PHE A 375 -1.49 -9.07 6.91
CA PHE A 375 -1.64 -7.95 7.84
C PHE A 375 -0.39 -7.74 8.72
N ASP A 376 0.32 -8.79 9.09
CA ASP A 376 1.61 -8.66 9.77
C ASP A 376 2.66 -7.95 8.89
N TRP A 377 2.71 -8.28 7.59
CA TRP A 377 3.57 -7.60 6.61
C TRP A 377 3.13 -6.14 6.33
N LEU A 378 1.85 -5.80 6.46
CA LEU A 378 1.36 -4.43 6.28
C LEU A 378 1.89 -3.45 7.34
N ASN A 379 2.25 -3.94 8.53
CA ASN A 379 2.57 -3.09 9.68
C ASN A 379 4.08 -3.03 10.00
N LYS A 380 4.93 -3.50 9.09
CA LYS A 380 6.39 -3.58 9.26
C LYS A 380 7.14 -2.97 8.08
N THR A 381 8.37 -2.59 8.35
CA THR A 381 9.38 -2.35 7.31
C THR A 381 9.96 -3.68 6.84
N TYR A 382 10.50 -3.73 5.62
CA TYR A 382 11.11 -4.96 5.12
C TYR A 382 12.31 -5.39 5.95
N LYS A 383 13.10 -4.43 6.46
CA LYS A 383 14.16 -4.69 7.43
C LYS A 383 13.65 -5.42 8.67
N GLN A 384 12.59 -4.91 9.31
CA GLN A 384 12.00 -5.56 10.48
C GLN A 384 11.55 -6.99 10.17
N LYS A 385 10.96 -7.21 8.98
CA LYS A 385 10.53 -8.54 8.58
C LYS A 385 11.70 -9.49 8.32
N LEU A 386 12.81 -9.01 7.78
CA LEU A 386 14.04 -9.80 7.62
C LEU A 386 14.71 -10.11 8.96
N ASP A 387 14.74 -9.14 9.89
CA ASP A 387 15.33 -9.30 11.23
C ASP A 387 14.58 -10.32 12.10
N GLU A 388 13.30 -10.57 11.83
CA GLU A 388 12.51 -11.62 12.51
C GLU A 388 13.00 -13.03 12.20
N PHE A 389 13.53 -13.23 10.99
CA PHE A 389 13.95 -14.55 10.53
C PHE A 389 15.45 -14.73 10.57
N PHE A 390 16.24 -13.68 10.33
CA PHE A 390 17.66 -13.83 10.04
C PHE A 390 18.55 -13.00 10.95
N THR A 391 19.73 -13.55 11.25
CA THR A 391 20.82 -12.87 11.95
C THR A 391 21.98 -12.54 11.02
N ASN A 392 22.13 -13.27 9.92
CA ASN A 392 23.18 -13.06 8.94
C ASN A 392 22.85 -11.88 7.99
N GLU A 393 23.68 -10.82 8.03
CA GLU A 393 23.48 -9.60 7.22
C GLU A 393 23.72 -9.81 5.71
N ASP A 394 24.55 -10.76 5.32
CA ASP A 394 24.79 -11.08 3.91
C ASP A 394 23.55 -11.73 3.27
N LEU A 395 22.88 -12.63 3.98
CA LEU A 395 21.61 -13.22 3.55
C LEU A 395 20.53 -12.15 3.41
N LYS A 396 20.42 -11.22 4.37
CA LYS A 396 19.48 -10.10 4.29
C LYS A 396 19.77 -9.21 3.08
N THR A 397 21.04 -8.92 2.81
CA THR A 397 21.47 -8.14 1.65
C THR A 397 21.08 -8.80 0.34
N LEU A 398 21.27 -10.12 0.23
CA LEU A 398 20.88 -10.88 -0.96
C LEU A 398 19.36 -10.91 -1.15
N LEU A 399 18.56 -11.07 -0.08
CA LEU A 399 17.10 -10.97 -0.17
C LEU A 399 16.60 -9.54 -0.51
N CYS A 400 17.48 -8.54 -0.37
CA CYS A 400 17.23 -7.17 -0.81
C CYS A 400 17.69 -6.90 -2.26
N ALA A 401 18.19 -7.90 -2.99
CA ALA A 401 18.77 -7.75 -4.33
C ALA A 401 17.86 -6.99 -5.32
N LEU A 402 16.55 -7.24 -5.25
CA LEU A 402 15.57 -6.63 -6.15
C LEU A 402 14.91 -5.37 -5.58
N LEU A 403 15.37 -4.81 -4.45
CA LEU A 403 14.85 -3.53 -3.94
C LEU A 403 15.08 -2.35 -4.90
N GLY A 404 15.93 -2.51 -5.92
CA GLY A 404 16.01 -1.60 -7.07
C GLY A 404 14.67 -1.41 -7.79
N TYR A 405 13.74 -2.39 -7.70
CA TYR A 405 12.38 -2.26 -8.23
C TYR A 405 11.46 -1.33 -7.43
N LEU A 406 11.88 -0.96 -6.21
CA LEU A 406 11.19 0.02 -5.37
C LEU A 406 11.98 1.33 -5.26
N GLY A 407 13.31 1.29 -5.40
CA GLY A 407 14.18 2.45 -5.31
C GLY A 407 14.36 2.96 -3.87
N THR A 408 14.21 2.08 -2.88
CA THR A 408 14.22 2.42 -1.44
C THR A 408 15.09 1.45 -0.64
N LYS A 409 15.50 1.86 0.56
CA LYS A 409 16.24 1.01 1.51
C LYS A 409 15.30 0.08 2.29
N PRO A 410 15.75 -1.07 2.82
CA PRO A 410 14.86 -2.01 3.52
C PRO A 410 14.19 -1.43 4.78
N GLU A 411 14.83 -0.48 5.47
CA GLU A 411 14.28 0.23 6.64
C GLU A 411 13.22 1.29 6.26
N GLU A 412 13.21 1.75 5.02
CA GLU A 412 12.22 2.70 4.48
C GLU A 412 11.11 1.99 3.71
N THR A 413 11.36 0.76 3.26
CA THR A 413 10.44 -0.03 2.44
C THR A 413 9.38 -0.69 3.31
N LYS A 414 8.10 -0.49 2.98
CA LYS A 414 7.01 -1.25 3.62
C LYS A 414 7.15 -2.74 3.26
N ALA A 415 7.09 -3.63 4.26
CA ALA A 415 7.28 -5.06 4.03
C ALA A 415 6.24 -5.61 3.03
N SER A 416 4.99 -5.17 3.08
CA SER A 416 3.98 -5.54 2.07
C SER A 416 4.35 -5.13 0.64
N SER A 417 5.04 -4.00 0.44
CA SER A 417 5.50 -3.58 -0.89
C SER A 417 6.68 -4.41 -1.36
N ALA A 418 7.62 -4.76 -0.47
CA ALA A 418 8.68 -5.71 -0.77
C ALA A 418 8.12 -7.11 -1.07
N LEU A 419 7.07 -7.54 -0.35
CA LEU A 419 6.39 -8.80 -0.61
C LEU A 419 5.87 -8.87 -2.05
N THR A 420 5.22 -7.80 -2.53
CA THR A 420 4.60 -7.79 -3.87
C THR A 420 5.58 -7.44 -5.00
N ALA A 421 6.61 -6.64 -4.75
CA ALA A 421 7.52 -6.13 -5.78
C ALA A 421 8.93 -6.74 -5.78
N VAL A 422 9.27 -7.53 -4.74
CA VAL A 422 10.58 -8.21 -4.61
C VAL A 422 10.39 -9.69 -4.37
N VAL A 423 9.74 -10.06 -3.26
CA VAL A 423 9.64 -11.47 -2.86
C VAL A 423 8.79 -12.28 -3.84
N SER A 424 7.79 -11.66 -4.48
CA SER A 424 7.00 -12.26 -5.54
C SER A 424 7.84 -12.79 -6.71
N TYR A 425 8.97 -12.15 -7.05
CA TYR A 425 9.87 -12.63 -8.10
C TYR A 425 10.62 -13.90 -7.66
N TYR A 426 10.96 -14.05 -6.38
CA TYR A 426 11.50 -15.31 -5.86
C TYR A 426 10.45 -16.42 -5.82
N LEU A 427 9.20 -16.07 -5.50
CA LEU A 427 8.08 -17.04 -5.40
C LEU A 427 7.60 -17.54 -6.77
N HIS A 428 7.45 -16.65 -7.75
CA HIS A 428 6.76 -16.93 -9.01
C HIS A 428 7.61 -16.69 -10.25
N GLY A 429 8.79 -16.10 -10.10
CA GLY A 429 9.62 -15.65 -11.22
C GLY A 429 9.10 -14.36 -11.85
N GLY A 430 9.87 -13.87 -12.82
CA GLY A 430 9.49 -12.74 -13.63
C GLY A 430 9.42 -13.09 -15.12
N TYR A 431 8.77 -12.23 -15.89
CA TYR A 431 8.47 -12.46 -17.29
C TYR A 431 8.88 -11.27 -18.16
N PHE A 432 9.07 -11.57 -19.44
CA PHE A 432 9.48 -10.64 -20.47
C PHE A 432 8.40 -10.56 -21.56
N PRO A 433 7.99 -9.36 -22.01
CA PRO A 433 7.07 -9.22 -23.13
C PRO A 433 7.71 -9.67 -24.46
N LYS A 434 7.16 -10.72 -25.09
CA LYS A 434 7.56 -11.19 -26.42
C LYS A 434 7.33 -10.08 -27.45
N GLY A 435 8.26 -9.92 -28.39
CA GLY A 435 8.33 -8.79 -29.32
C GLY A 435 8.92 -7.51 -28.71
N GLY A 436 9.34 -7.55 -27.43
CA GLY A 436 9.79 -6.40 -26.67
C GLY A 436 8.63 -5.69 -25.95
N ALA A 437 8.98 -4.79 -25.03
CA ALA A 437 8.01 -4.06 -24.19
C ALA A 437 6.92 -3.35 -25.01
N GLN A 438 7.24 -2.85 -26.21
CA GLN A 438 6.28 -2.20 -27.11
C GLN A 438 5.06 -3.09 -27.44
N ARG A 439 5.26 -4.41 -27.64
CA ARG A 439 4.19 -5.31 -28.08
C ARG A 439 3.04 -5.37 -27.08
N PHE A 440 3.33 -5.33 -25.78
CA PHE A 440 2.29 -5.34 -24.75
C PHE A 440 1.43 -4.07 -24.79
N ALA A 441 2.06 -2.90 -24.95
CA ALA A 441 1.35 -1.64 -25.10
C ALA A 441 0.51 -1.61 -26.40
N ASP A 442 1.07 -2.13 -27.50
CA ASP A 442 0.37 -2.22 -28.78
C ASP A 442 -0.85 -3.14 -28.69
N SER A 443 -0.76 -4.29 -28.03
CA SER A 443 -1.92 -5.19 -27.82
C SER A 443 -3.08 -4.48 -27.10
N LEU A 444 -2.78 -3.67 -26.07
CA LEU A 444 -3.81 -2.92 -25.36
C LEU A 444 -4.41 -1.81 -26.24
N LYS A 445 -3.58 -1.12 -27.03
CA LYS A 445 -4.05 -0.13 -28.02
C LYS A 445 -4.98 -0.80 -29.04
N GLU A 446 -4.53 -1.89 -29.66
CA GLU A 446 -5.28 -2.65 -30.67
C GLU A 446 -6.64 -3.09 -30.11
N PHE A 447 -6.66 -3.56 -28.85
CA PHE A 447 -7.90 -3.93 -28.18
C PHE A 447 -8.86 -2.74 -28.01
N ILE A 448 -8.36 -1.56 -27.61
CA ILE A 448 -9.17 -0.35 -27.49
C ILE A 448 -9.79 0.03 -28.84
N GLU A 449 -8.99 0.04 -29.89
CA GLU A 449 -9.42 0.38 -31.25
C GLU A 449 -10.43 -0.64 -31.80
N TYR A 450 -10.20 -1.92 -31.55
CA TYR A 450 -11.13 -3.00 -31.90
C TYR A 450 -12.51 -2.83 -31.25
N ASN A 451 -12.56 -2.34 -30.00
CA ASN A 451 -13.80 -2.06 -29.28
C ASN A 451 -14.37 -0.64 -29.56
N GLY A 452 -13.91 0.02 -30.63
CA GLY A 452 -14.45 1.31 -31.08
C GLY A 452 -13.91 2.54 -30.35
N GLY A 453 -12.93 2.37 -29.45
CA GLY A 453 -12.16 3.48 -28.90
C GLY A 453 -11.19 4.08 -29.91
N LYS A 454 -10.61 5.23 -29.59
CA LYS A 454 -9.59 5.90 -30.43
C LYS A 454 -8.31 6.13 -29.64
N VAL A 455 -7.17 5.86 -30.25
CA VAL A 455 -5.85 6.13 -29.67
C VAL A 455 -5.06 7.05 -30.60
N LEU A 456 -4.89 8.31 -30.22
CA LEU A 456 -4.24 9.32 -31.05
C LEU A 456 -2.84 9.63 -30.49
N THR A 457 -1.81 9.30 -31.27
CA THR A 457 -0.42 9.65 -30.98
C THR A 457 -0.08 11.05 -31.53
N ARG A 458 1.01 11.67 -31.06
CA ARG A 458 1.40 13.05 -31.40
C ARG A 458 0.36 14.10 -31.02
N HIS A 459 -0.50 13.80 -30.04
CA HIS A 459 -1.54 14.68 -29.52
C HIS A 459 -1.22 15.02 -28.06
N LYS A 460 -0.25 15.93 -27.86
CA LYS A 460 0.08 16.43 -26.52
C LYS A 460 -1.08 17.24 -25.97
N VAL A 461 -1.61 16.83 -24.82
CA VAL A 461 -2.62 17.60 -24.10
C VAL A 461 -1.96 18.81 -23.46
N ASP A 462 -2.50 20.00 -23.76
CA ASP A 462 -1.99 21.26 -23.23
C ASP A 462 -2.70 21.69 -21.95
N LYS A 463 -4.00 21.37 -21.82
CA LYS A 463 -4.80 21.74 -20.64
C LYS A 463 -5.95 20.75 -20.43
N ILE A 464 -6.22 20.40 -19.19
CA ILE A 464 -7.47 19.77 -18.73
C ILE A 464 -8.44 20.91 -18.40
N LEU A 465 -9.60 20.92 -19.06
CA LEU A 465 -10.58 21.99 -18.93
C LEU A 465 -11.43 21.72 -17.68
N VAL A 466 -11.42 22.68 -16.76
CA VAL A 466 -12.14 22.61 -15.48
C VAL A 466 -13.07 23.80 -15.36
N GLU A 467 -14.33 23.54 -15.00
CA GLU A 467 -15.33 24.56 -14.72
C GLU A 467 -16.04 24.22 -13.40
N LYS A 468 -16.07 25.15 -12.45
CA LYS A 468 -16.71 24.99 -11.13
C LYS A 468 -16.29 23.69 -10.40
N GLY A 469 -15.01 23.34 -10.50
CA GLY A 469 -14.44 22.14 -9.87
C GLY A 469 -14.77 20.82 -10.58
N GLU A 470 -15.32 20.86 -11.80
CA GLU A 470 -15.63 19.69 -12.61
C GLU A 470 -14.87 19.69 -13.94
N VAL A 471 -14.42 18.52 -14.39
CA VAL A 471 -13.85 18.34 -15.73
C VAL A 471 -14.90 18.57 -16.82
N LYS A 472 -14.50 19.24 -17.90
CA LYS A 472 -15.29 19.39 -19.14
C LYS A 472 -14.61 18.81 -20.39
N GLY A 473 -13.37 18.37 -20.27
CA GLY A 473 -12.61 17.77 -21.36
C GLY A 473 -11.15 18.20 -21.36
N VAL A 474 -10.52 18.19 -22.53
CA VAL A 474 -9.12 18.57 -22.71
C VAL A 474 -8.90 19.40 -23.97
N ARG A 475 -7.84 20.19 -23.99
CA ARG A 475 -7.39 20.97 -25.15
C ARG A 475 -6.08 20.41 -25.71
N VAL A 476 -6.01 20.26 -27.02
CA VAL A 476 -4.83 19.84 -27.80
C VAL A 476 -4.65 20.85 -28.94
N GLY A 477 -3.65 21.72 -28.83
CA GLY A 477 -3.50 22.87 -29.73
C GLY A 477 -4.77 23.73 -29.75
N ASN A 478 -5.37 23.86 -30.94
CA ASN A 478 -6.61 24.60 -31.17
C ASN A 478 -7.88 23.73 -31.07
N LYS A 479 -7.74 22.42 -30.83
CA LYS A 479 -8.87 21.49 -30.74
C LYS A 479 -9.26 21.26 -29.28
N VAL A 480 -10.57 21.14 -29.04
CA VAL A 480 -11.15 20.78 -27.75
C VAL A 480 -11.88 19.45 -27.90
N PHE A 481 -11.55 18.50 -27.02
CA PHE A 481 -12.26 17.23 -26.89
C PHE A 481 -13.04 17.28 -25.59
N LYS A 482 -14.36 17.12 -25.66
CA LYS A 482 -15.24 17.19 -24.49
C LYS A 482 -15.42 15.82 -23.87
N SER A 483 -15.43 15.77 -22.56
CA SER A 483 -15.75 14.56 -21.80
C SER A 483 -16.12 14.91 -20.36
N PRO A 484 -17.12 14.22 -19.77
CA PRO A 484 -17.42 14.35 -18.35
C PRO A 484 -16.39 13.64 -17.46
N ILE A 485 -15.55 12.76 -18.04
CA ILE A 485 -14.51 12.01 -17.33
C ILE A 485 -13.16 12.17 -18.04
N VAL A 486 -12.14 12.57 -17.30
CA VAL A 486 -10.74 12.52 -17.74
C VAL A 486 -9.95 11.62 -16.80
N VAL A 487 -9.21 10.66 -17.35
CA VAL A 487 -8.27 9.82 -16.61
C VAL A 487 -6.86 10.30 -16.94
N ALA A 488 -6.20 10.93 -15.98
CA ALA A 488 -4.81 11.32 -16.12
C ALA A 488 -3.90 10.13 -15.82
N ASN A 489 -3.09 9.77 -16.83
CA ASN A 489 -2.03 8.77 -16.73
C ASN A 489 -0.63 9.43 -16.71
N ALA A 490 -0.57 10.75 -16.87
CA ALA A 490 0.61 11.55 -16.61
C ALA A 490 0.99 11.55 -15.11
N ASN A 491 2.19 12.04 -14.80
CA ASN A 491 2.59 12.24 -13.40
C ASN A 491 1.64 13.23 -12.71
N ALA A 492 1.34 13.01 -11.42
CA ALA A 492 0.44 13.89 -10.67
C ALA A 492 0.96 15.33 -10.55
N LYS A 493 2.28 15.57 -10.47
CA LYS A 493 2.84 16.94 -10.50
C LYS A 493 2.48 17.64 -11.80
N THR A 494 2.78 17.03 -12.94
CA THR A 494 2.41 17.57 -14.27
C THR A 494 0.90 17.73 -14.40
N THR A 495 0.13 16.74 -13.95
CA THR A 495 -1.34 16.77 -14.03
C THR A 495 -1.91 17.96 -13.27
N PHE A 496 -1.53 18.15 -12.01
CA PHE A 496 -2.14 19.16 -11.16
C PHE A 496 -1.52 20.55 -11.32
N LEU A 497 -0.19 20.64 -11.41
CA LEU A 497 0.52 21.92 -11.45
C LEU A 497 0.55 22.54 -12.85
N GLU A 498 0.47 21.72 -13.92
CA GLU A 498 0.55 22.21 -15.31
C GLU A 498 -0.77 22.03 -16.07
N LEU A 499 -1.28 20.79 -16.17
CA LEU A 499 -2.43 20.49 -17.04
C LEU A 499 -3.75 21.02 -16.47
N VAL A 500 -3.99 20.86 -15.17
CA VAL A 500 -5.15 21.45 -14.47
C VAL A 500 -4.89 22.92 -14.16
N GLY A 501 -3.67 23.24 -13.74
CA GLY A 501 -3.26 24.58 -13.28
C GLY A 501 -3.59 24.78 -11.80
N GLU A 502 -2.63 25.37 -11.07
CA GLU A 502 -2.73 25.63 -9.63
C GLU A 502 -3.96 26.49 -9.27
N GLU A 503 -4.43 27.33 -10.20
CA GLU A 503 -5.58 28.22 -10.00
C GLU A 503 -6.91 27.49 -9.77
N ASN A 504 -7.00 26.22 -10.14
CA ASN A 504 -8.20 25.39 -10.00
C ASN A 504 -8.19 24.52 -8.74
N LEU A 505 -7.17 24.64 -7.88
CA LEU A 505 -6.92 23.74 -6.76
C LEU A 505 -6.77 24.49 -5.44
N ASP A 506 -7.16 23.84 -4.35
CA ASP A 506 -6.91 24.36 -3.00
C ASP A 506 -5.41 24.47 -2.72
N ARG A 507 -4.99 25.56 -2.08
CA ARG A 507 -3.59 25.84 -1.76
C ARG A 507 -2.90 24.69 -1.02
N ASP A 508 -3.59 24.07 -0.07
CA ASP A 508 -3.04 22.95 0.71
C ASP A 508 -2.79 21.71 -0.16
N PHE A 509 -3.63 21.47 -1.17
CA PHE A 509 -3.46 20.38 -2.12
C PHE A 509 -2.29 20.65 -3.07
N VAL A 510 -2.14 21.88 -3.55
CA VAL A 510 -1.00 22.31 -4.37
C VAL A 510 0.32 22.12 -3.62
N GLU A 511 0.41 22.60 -2.38
CA GLU A 511 1.59 22.43 -1.53
C GLU A 511 1.89 20.95 -1.25
N TYR A 512 0.85 20.14 -1.05
CA TYR A 512 0.99 18.70 -0.92
C TYR A 512 1.62 18.07 -2.17
N ILE A 513 1.13 18.38 -3.36
CA ILE A 513 1.67 17.83 -4.63
C ILE A 513 3.11 18.29 -4.87
N LYS A 514 3.44 19.56 -4.59
CA LYS A 514 4.81 20.11 -4.72
C LYS A 514 5.81 19.37 -3.82
N LYS A 515 5.40 19.03 -2.59
CA LYS A 515 6.24 18.32 -1.59
C LYS A 515 6.49 16.85 -1.90
N LEU A 516 5.75 16.23 -2.81
CA LEU A 516 5.98 14.83 -3.18
C LEU A 516 7.37 14.69 -3.80
N LYS A 517 8.21 13.83 -3.22
CA LYS A 517 9.54 13.54 -3.74
C LYS A 517 9.44 12.56 -4.91
N MET A 518 10.17 12.84 -5.99
CA MET A 518 10.28 11.91 -7.12
C MET A 518 11.06 10.65 -6.70
N SER A 519 10.78 9.52 -7.35
CA SER A 519 11.59 8.31 -7.16
C SER A 519 12.99 8.48 -7.75
N PRO A 520 13.95 7.61 -7.42
CA PRO A 520 15.19 7.54 -8.18
C PRO A 520 14.97 7.37 -9.69
N SER A 521 15.98 7.72 -10.47
CA SER A 521 16.10 7.44 -11.89
C SER A 521 17.24 6.45 -12.15
N CYS A 522 17.53 6.17 -13.42
CA CYS A 522 18.59 5.25 -13.82
C CYS A 522 19.41 5.78 -14.99
N PHE A 523 20.50 5.08 -15.28
CA PHE A 523 21.27 5.21 -16.50
C PHE A 523 21.28 3.86 -17.21
N MET A 524 21.06 3.85 -18.52
CA MET A 524 21.00 2.63 -19.33
C MET A 524 21.95 2.73 -20.53
N VAL A 525 22.67 1.64 -20.82
CA VAL A 525 23.48 1.46 -22.03
C VAL A 525 22.84 0.34 -22.86
N PHE A 526 22.65 0.58 -24.15
CA PHE A 526 22.05 -0.36 -25.09
C PHE A 526 23.11 -0.79 -26.11
N LEU A 527 23.37 -2.10 -26.17
CA LEU A 527 24.43 -2.69 -26.99
C LEU A 527 23.84 -3.75 -27.92
N GLY A 528 24.03 -3.57 -29.21
CA GLY A 528 23.92 -4.65 -30.18
C GLY A 528 25.29 -5.27 -30.33
N VAL A 529 25.44 -6.56 -30.04
CA VAL A 529 26.74 -7.25 -30.05
C VAL A 529 26.74 -8.42 -31.03
N ASP A 530 27.85 -8.62 -31.75
CA ASP A 530 28.04 -9.74 -32.67
C ASP A 530 28.64 -10.98 -31.99
N MET A 531 28.03 -11.34 -30.86
CA MET A 531 28.45 -12.43 -29.99
C MET A 531 27.24 -13.29 -29.60
N ASP A 532 27.45 -14.61 -29.55
CA ASP A 532 26.45 -15.54 -29.03
C ASP A 532 26.46 -15.53 -27.50
N LEU A 533 25.37 -15.04 -26.92
CA LEU A 533 25.17 -14.97 -25.48
C LEU A 533 24.07 -15.91 -24.99
N SER A 534 23.62 -16.87 -25.80
CA SER A 534 22.49 -17.77 -25.49
C SER A 534 22.66 -18.60 -24.20
N ASN A 535 23.90 -18.84 -23.77
CA ASN A 535 24.21 -19.55 -22.52
C ASN A 535 24.04 -18.69 -21.26
N TYR A 536 23.95 -17.37 -21.39
CA TYR A 536 23.72 -16.46 -20.27
C TYR A 536 22.23 -16.41 -19.90
N PRO A 537 21.89 -16.13 -18.63
CA PRO A 537 20.51 -15.86 -18.23
C PRO A 537 19.99 -14.59 -18.92
N THR A 538 18.67 -14.38 -18.90
CA THR A 538 18.07 -13.15 -19.42
C THR A 538 18.48 -11.93 -18.60
N ILE A 539 18.54 -12.06 -17.28
CA ILE A 539 18.88 -10.96 -16.37
C ILE A 539 20.00 -11.42 -15.43
N ILE A 540 21.01 -10.57 -15.27
CA ILE A 540 22.09 -10.71 -14.29
C ILE A 540 22.05 -9.51 -13.36
N GLU A 541 21.78 -9.74 -12.08
CA GLU A 541 21.82 -8.72 -11.03
C GLU A 541 23.18 -8.80 -10.32
N ASN A 542 24.05 -7.81 -10.55
CA ASN A 542 25.36 -7.75 -9.92
C ASN A 542 25.34 -6.85 -8.70
N LEU A 543 25.19 -7.47 -7.53
CA LEU A 543 25.11 -6.79 -6.23
C LEU A 543 26.45 -6.26 -5.76
N ASP A 544 27.55 -6.88 -6.20
CA ASP A 544 28.91 -6.47 -5.81
C ASP A 544 29.29 -5.11 -6.39
N GLU A 545 28.78 -4.79 -7.58
CA GLU A 545 29.12 -3.56 -8.30
C GLU A 545 27.93 -2.63 -8.58
N GLY A 546 26.71 -3.02 -8.17
CA GLY A 546 25.49 -2.19 -8.20
C GLY A 546 24.93 -1.92 -9.59
N TYR A 547 24.86 -2.94 -10.46
CA TYR A 547 24.27 -2.82 -11.79
C TYR A 547 23.63 -4.13 -12.25
N SER A 548 22.78 -4.04 -13.27
CA SER A 548 22.12 -5.19 -13.90
C SER A 548 22.46 -5.27 -15.38
N ILE A 549 22.53 -6.48 -15.92
CA ILE A 549 22.63 -6.75 -17.36
C ILE A 549 21.37 -7.51 -17.78
N ALA A 550 20.64 -6.98 -18.75
CA ALA A 550 19.53 -7.66 -19.40
C ALA A 550 19.92 -8.04 -20.83
N ILE A 551 19.87 -9.33 -21.16
CA ILE A 551 20.13 -9.88 -22.49
C ILE A 551 18.79 -10.26 -23.09
N ASN A 552 18.04 -9.25 -23.54
CA ASN A 552 16.63 -9.39 -23.91
C ASN A 552 16.42 -10.41 -25.03
N SER A 553 17.40 -10.56 -25.93
CA SER A 553 17.37 -11.58 -26.99
C SER A 553 17.37 -13.03 -26.48
N ASN A 554 17.73 -13.27 -25.21
CA ASN A 554 17.66 -14.60 -24.60
C ASN A 554 16.25 -14.95 -24.10
N ALA A 555 15.39 -13.95 -23.85
CA ALA A 555 13.97 -14.19 -23.63
C ALA A 555 13.17 -14.24 -24.94
N ASP A 556 13.57 -13.42 -25.94
CA ASP A 556 13.00 -13.45 -27.28
C ASP A 556 14.06 -13.23 -28.38
N PRO A 557 14.43 -14.28 -29.13
CA PRO A 557 15.41 -14.19 -30.20
C PRO A 557 15.09 -13.16 -31.30
N CYS A 558 13.84 -12.70 -31.44
CA CYS A 558 13.46 -11.71 -32.46
C CYS A 558 14.06 -10.32 -32.24
N LEU A 559 14.66 -10.07 -31.07
CA LEU A 559 15.22 -8.76 -30.71
C LEU A 559 16.64 -8.51 -31.23
N ALA A 560 17.29 -9.54 -31.77
CA ALA A 560 18.62 -9.44 -32.36
C ALA A 560 18.76 -10.37 -33.59
N PRO A 561 19.68 -10.08 -34.53
CA PRO A 561 20.01 -11.01 -35.61
C PRO A 561 20.53 -12.35 -35.09
N LYS A 562 20.41 -13.41 -35.90
CA LYS A 562 20.95 -14.74 -35.55
C LYS A 562 22.46 -14.66 -35.25
N GLY A 563 22.87 -15.29 -34.15
CA GLY A 563 24.27 -15.29 -33.68
C GLY A 563 24.72 -13.97 -33.04
N LYS A 564 23.80 -13.05 -32.79
CA LYS A 564 24.02 -11.75 -32.14
C LYS A 564 23.11 -11.60 -30.92
N ALA A 565 23.37 -10.62 -30.08
CA ALA A 565 22.56 -10.35 -28.90
C ALA A 565 22.22 -8.87 -28.73
N SER A 566 21.06 -8.61 -28.13
CA SER A 566 20.63 -7.29 -27.65
C SER A 566 20.85 -7.26 -26.14
N VAL A 567 21.75 -6.39 -25.69
CA VAL A 567 22.19 -6.27 -24.30
C VAL A 567 21.89 -4.88 -23.77
N THR A 568 21.24 -4.80 -22.63
CA THR A 568 21.01 -3.57 -21.86
C THR A 568 21.79 -3.65 -20.55
N ILE A 569 22.57 -2.62 -20.20
CA ILE A 569 23.24 -2.50 -18.90
C ILE A 569 22.59 -1.33 -18.17
N LEU A 570 22.17 -1.51 -16.92
CA LEU A 570 21.47 -0.48 -16.15
C LEU A 570 22.02 -0.33 -14.73
N THR A 571 22.02 0.91 -14.23
CA THR A 571 22.37 1.24 -12.84
C THR A 571 21.57 2.46 -12.37
N GLY A 572 21.47 2.68 -11.06
CA GLY A 572 20.84 3.87 -10.50
C GLY A 572 21.59 5.15 -10.89
N ALA A 573 20.87 6.25 -11.10
CA ALA A 573 21.47 7.53 -11.44
C ALA A 573 20.63 8.70 -10.90
N ASP A 574 21.30 9.76 -10.44
CA ASP A 574 20.65 10.99 -10.01
C ASP A 574 20.44 11.94 -11.20
N TYR A 575 19.27 12.56 -11.28
CA TYR A 575 18.93 13.52 -12.32
C TYR A 575 19.82 14.77 -12.29
N HIS A 576 20.18 15.23 -11.09
CA HIS A 576 20.94 16.45 -10.88
C HIS A 576 22.43 16.30 -11.17
N ASP A 577 22.92 15.06 -11.29
CA ASP A 577 24.29 14.80 -11.73
C ASP A 577 24.49 15.13 -13.21
N PHE A 578 23.46 15.15 -14.04
CA PHE A 578 23.60 15.36 -15.47
C PHE A 578 23.44 16.84 -15.85
N PRO A 579 24.39 17.42 -16.62
CA PRO A 579 24.23 18.74 -17.21
C PRO A 579 23.01 18.84 -18.13
N GLU A 580 22.72 20.04 -18.60
CA GLU A 580 21.64 20.29 -19.53
C GLU A 580 21.75 19.41 -20.79
N ARG A 581 20.62 18.83 -21.21
CA ARG A 581 20.64 17.83 -22.28
C ARG A 581 21.07 18.48 -23.60
N GLY A 582 22.08 17.90 -24.24
CA GLY A 582 22.56 18.33 -25.55
C GLY A 582 23.77 19.26 -25.51
N THR A 583 24.22 19.69 -24.33
CA THR A 583 25.52 20.38 -24.22
C THR A 583 26.68 19.40 -24.42
N LYS A 584 27.88 19.94 -24.68
CA LYS A 584 29.09 19.14 -24.85
C LYS A 584 29.40 18.36 -23.57
N GLU A 585 29.27 19.01 -22.41
CA GLU A 585 29.53 18.42 -21.09
C GLU A 585 28.56 17.27 -20.81
N TYR A 586 27.29 17.41 -21.21
CA TYR A 586 26.30 16.33 -21.09
C TYR A 586 26.69 15.12 -21.95
N LEU A 587 27.11 15.33 -23.19
CA LEU A 587 27.50 14.26 -24.10
C LEU A 587 28.78 13.56 -23.62
N GLU A 588 29.74 14.31 -23.10
CA GLU A 588 30.97 13.78 -22.50
C GLU A 588 30.66 12.93 -21.28
N LYS A 589 29.91 13.47 -20.29
CA LYS A 589 29.52 12.72 -19.09
C LYS A 589 28.72 11.47 -19.42
N LYS A 590 27.78 11.56 -20.38
CA LYS A 590 27.01 10.39 -20.84
C LYS A 590 27.91 9.31 -21.43
N ARG A 591 28.90 9.69 -22.22
CA ARG A 591 29.86 8.73 -22.81
C ARG A 591 30.75 8.09 -21.75
N GLU A 592 31.33 8.87 -20.85
CA GLU A 592 32.17 8.37 -19.75
C GLU A 592 31.42 7.33 -18.89
N PHE A 593 30.17 7.62 -18.55
CA PHE A 593 29.35 6.72 -17.76
C PHE A 593 28.99 5.43 -18.52
N ALA A 594 28.75 5.53 -19.83
CA ALA A 594 28.51 4.37 -20.69
C ALA A 594 29.77 3.48 -20.78
N GLU A 595 30.94 4.06 -21.02
CA GLU A 595 32.22 3.34 -21.08
C GLU A 595 32.54 2.65 -19.75
N LEU A 596 32.27 3.32 -18.61
CA LEU A 596 32.41 2.73 -17.29
C LEU A 596 31.53 1.47 -17.13
N LEU A 597 30.25 1.55 -17.51
CA LEU A 597 29.32 0.42 -17.41
C LEU A 597 29.69 -0.73 -18.34
N ILE A 598 30.12 -0.44 -19.57
CA ILE A 598 30.61 -1.46 -20.50
C ILE A 598 31.83 -2.18 -19.89
N LYS A 599 32.78 -1.43 -19.33
CA LYS A 599 33.97 -2.00 -18.68
C LYS A 599 33.61 -2.88 -17.47
N LYS A 600 32.58 -2.50 -16.70
CA LYS A 600 32.07 -3.33 -15.60
C LYS A 600 31.43 -4.63 -16.12
N ALA A 601 30.56 -4.52 -17.12
CA ALA A 601 29.88 -5.67 -17.73
C ALA A 601 30.85 -6.64 -18.42
N GLU A 602 31.96 -6.14 -18.97
CA GLU A 602 33.00 -6.97 -19.59
C GLU A 602 33.68 -7.94 -18.62
N LYS A 603 33.63 -7.68 -17.30
CA LYS A 603 34.10 -8.63 -16.28
C LYS A 603 33.22 -9.89 -16.22
N ILE A 604 31.94 -9.79 -16.60
CA ILE A 604 30.96 -10.88 -16.61
C ILE A 604 30.85 -11.49 -18.02
N ILE A 605 30.97 -10.65 -19.05
CA ILE A 605 30.93 -11.04 -20.46
C ILE A 605 32.29 -10.70 -21.09
N PRO A 606 33.26 -11.63 -21.08
CA PRO A 606 34.61 -11.35 -21.57
C PRO A 606 34.63 -10.88 -23.03
N ASN A 607 35.47 -9.89 -23.33
CA ASN A 607 35.60 -9.25 -24.65
C ASN A 607 34.36 -8.49 -25.15
N LEU A 608 33.38 -8.19 -24.28
CA LEU A 608 32.16 -7.47 -24.66
C LEU A 608 32.42 -6.23 -25.52
N SER A 609 33.38 -5.38 -25.14
CA SER A 609 33.70 -4.13 -25.83
C SER A 609 34.15 -4.31 -27.29
N LYS A 610 34.81 -5.44 -27.61
CA LYS A 610 35.31 -5.74 -28.97
C LYS A 610 34.20 -6.15 -29.94
N HIS A 611 33.06 -6.59 -29.41
CA HIS A 611 31.95 -7.14 -30.16
C HIS A 611 30.78 -6.14 -30.34
N ILE A 612 30.94 -4.89 -29.92
CA ILE A 612 29.88 -3.87 -30.02
C ILE A 612 29.74 -3.39 -31.46
N VAL A 613 28.58 -3.63 -32.08
CA VAL A 613 28.23 -3.15 -33.43
C VAL A 613 27.19 -2.01 -33.42
N VAL A 614 26.49 -1.84 -32.29
CA VAL A 614 25.57 -0.75 -32.00
C VAL A 614 25.73 -0.35 -30.54
N GLN A 615 25.81 0.95 -30.25
CA GLN A 615 25.79 1.50 -28.90
C GLN A 615 24.86 2.71 -28.85
N ASP A 616 23.96 2.74 -27.87
CA ASP A 616 23.18 3.91 -27.47
C ASP A 616 23.14 3.97 -25.94
N ALA A 617 22.69 5.08 -25.36
CA ALA A 617 22.52 5.19 -23.92
C ALA A 617 21.39 6.15 -23.55
N ALA A 618 20.80 5.99 -22.37
CA ALA A 618 19.79 6.87 -21.80
C ALA A 618 20.19 7.33 -20.39
N THR A 619 19.92 8.59 -20.13
CA THR A 619 20.15 9.27 -18.83
C THR A 619 18.81 9.67 -18.21
N PRO A 620 18.76 10.12 -16.95
CA PRO A 620 17.54 10.70 -16.36
C PRO A 620 16.92 11.81 -17.24
N LYS A 621 17.75 12.70 -17.79
CA LYS A 621 17.34 13.74 -18.77
C LYS A 621 16.77 13.18 -20.08
N THR A 622 17.18 11.96 -20.46
CA THR A 622 16.63 11.26 -21.63
C THR A 622 15.22 10.75 -21.33
N PHE A 623 15.02 10.14 -20.16
CA PHE A 623 13.69 9.66 -19.75
C PHE A 623 12.70 10.82 -19.63
N GLU A 624 13.06 11.90 -18.96
CA GLU A 624 12.21 13.10 -18.84
C GLU A 624 11.76 13.62 -20.20
N ARG A 625 12.66 13.68 -21.20
CA ARG A 625 12.31 14.12 -22.56
C ARG A 625 11.20 13.27 -23.18
N TYR A 626 11.35 11.94 -23.11
CA TYR A 626 10.49 11.03 -23.85
C TYR A 626 9.16 10.74 -23.14
N THR A 627 9.17 10.73 -21.81
CA THR A 627 7.98 10.37 -21.00
C THR A 627 7.32 11.57 -20.34
N SER A 628 7.94 12.76 -20.35
CA SER A 628 7.55 13.92 -19.55
C SER A 628 7.45 13.63 -18.06
N MET A 629 8.12 12.57 -17.58
CA MET A 629 8.22 12.25 -16.18
C MET A 629 9.24 13.19 -15.52
N PRO A 630 8.84 14.00 -14.53
CA PRO A 630 9.76 14.91 -13.86
C PRO A 630 10.97 14.16 -13.31
N GLU A 631 12.15 14.76 -13.48
CA GLU A 631 13.44 14.18 -13.03
C GLU A 631 13.78 12.82 -13.69
N GLY A 632 13.03 12.40 -14.72
CA GLY A 632 13.18 11.09 -15.36
C GLY A 632 12.92 9.92 -14.41
N ALA A 633 12.15 10.13 -13.34
CA ALA A 633 11.94 9.18 -12.26
C ALA A 633 11.22 7.90 -12.72
N ILE A 634 11.81 6.72 -12.51
CA ILE A 634 11.30 5.47 -13.12
C ILE A 634 10.09 4.85 -12.38
N TYR A 635 9.76 5.33 -11.17
CA TYR A 635 8.60 4.89 -10.37
C TYR A 635 7.68 6.05 -9.94
N ALA A 636 7.73 7.16 -10.69
CA ALA A 636 7.04 8.42 -10.38
C ALA A 636 7.47 9.04 -9.04
N PHE A 637 6.91 8.63 -7.91
CA PHE A 637 7.26 9.18 -6.59
C PHE A 637 8.03 8.16 -5.75
N ASP A 638 8.73 8.66 -4.74
CA ASP A 638 9.39 7.87 -3.71
C ASP A 638 8.46 6.77 -3.14
N GLN A 639 8.96 5.53 -3.00
CA GLN A 639 8.15 4.37 -2.57
C GLN A 639 8.29 4.06 -1.07
N SER A 640 8.87 4.97 -0.27
CA SER A 640 9.07 4.77 1.16
C SER A 640 7.74 4.73 1.91
N ILE A 641 7.71 4.04 3.05
CA ILE A 641 6.53 3.78 3.87
C ILE A 641 5.76 5.05 4.29
N ASN A 642 6.44 6.20 4.35
CA ASN A 642 5.85 7.48 4.76
C ASN A 642 5.30 8.30 3.58
N THR A 643 5.55 7.89 2.33
CA THR A 643 5.11 8.63 1.15
C THR A 643 3.60 8.42 0.94
N LYS A 644 2.84 9.51 1.10
CA LYS A 644 1.39 9.51 0.87
C LYS A 644 1.09 9.93 -0.56
N ARG A 645 0.79 8.96 -1.43
CA ARG A 645 0.40 9.22 -2.82
C ARG A 645 -1.01 9.81 -2.91
N PRO A 646 -1.32 10.61 -3.94
CA PRO A 646 -2.66 11.11 -4.18
C PRO A 646 -3.61 9.94 -4.43
N CYS A 647 -4.86 10.10 -3.98
CA CYS A 647 -5.91 9.14 -4.30
C CYS A 647 -6.20 9.13 -5.80
N PHE A 648 -6.66 7.99 -6.33
CA PHE A 648 -7.03 7.86 -7.73
C PHE A 648 -8.26 8.72 -8.09
N LYS A 649 -9.08 9.11 -7.11
CA LYS A 649 -10.11 10.15 -7.24
C LYS A 649 -9.57 11.47 -6.72
N THR A 650 -9.68 12.51 -7.53
CA THR A 650 -9.03 13.81 -7.27
C THR A 650 -10.02 14.85 -6.72
N PRO A 651 -9.53 16.01 -6.24
CA PRO A 651 -10.39 17.13 -5.86
C PRO A 651 -11.26 17.67 -6.99
N ILE A 652 -10.89 17.45 -8.26
CA ILE A 652 -11.68 17.84 -9.41
C ILE A 652 -12.61 16.69 -9.78
N LYS A 653 -13.92 16.94 -9.73
CA LYS A 653 -14.92 15.94 -10.10
C LYS A 653 -14.80 15.55 -11.57
N GLY A 654 -14.80 14.26 -11.85
CA GLY A 654 -14.57 13.70 -13.18
C GLY A 654 -13.11 13.49 -13.54
N LEU A 655 -12.15 13.98 -12.74
CA LEU A 655 -10.72 13.72 -12.95
C LEU A 655 -10.23 12.54 -12.10
N TYR A 656 -9.82 11.47 -12.76
CA TYR A 656 -9.20 10.29 -12.15
C TYR A 656 -7.68 10.25 -12.40
N LEU A 657 -6.94 9.51 -11.58
CA LEU A 657 -5.56 9.07 -11.84
C LEU A 657 -5.55 7.57 -12.12
N ALA A 658 -4.79 7.14 -13.14
CA ALA A 658 -4.53 5.72 -13.42
C ALA A 658 -3.06 5.52 -13.82
N SER A 659 -2.14 5.86 -12.92
CA SER A 659 -0.68 5.86 -13.16
C SER A 659 0.12 5.47 -11.93
N ALA A 660 1.44 5.41 -12.07
CA ALA A 660 2.37 5.19 -10.96
C ALA A 660 2.32 6.29 -9.87
N SER A 661 1.67 7.42 -10.15
CA SER A 661 1.50 8.50 -9.17
C SER A 661 0.46 8.18 -8.09
N THR A 662 -0.41 7.19 -8.28
CA THR A 662 -1.42 6.79 -7.28
C THR A 662 -1.19 5.35 -6.80
N PHE A 663 -2.08 4.85 -5.95
CA PHE A 663 -2.03 3.47 -5.47
C PHE A 663 -2.06 2.47 -6.65
N PRO A 664 -1.25 1.39 -6.60
CA PRO A 664 -0.34 1.01 -5.53
C PRO A 664 1.07 1.61 -5.64
N GLY A 665 1.47 2.15 -6.80
CA GLY A 665 2.77 2.77 -7.02
C GLY A 665 3.37 2.44 -8.38
N GLY A 666 4.70 2.47 -8.48
CA GLY A 666 5.42 2.19 -9.72
C GLY A 666 5.61 0.70 -10.02
N GLY A 667 5.85 0.39 -11.30
CA GLY A 667 5.99 -0.98 -11.81
C GLY A 667 4.80 -1.42 -12.67
N ILE A 668 5.02 -2.37 -13.59
CA ILE A 668 3.99 -2.77 -14.58
C ILE A 668 2.77 -3.40 -13.90
N GLU A 669 2.97 -4.36 -12.99
CA GLU A 669 1.86 -4.95 -12.22
C GLU A 669 1.10 -3.88 -11.43
N ALA A 670 1.84 -2.96 -10.81
CA ALA A 670 1.26 -1.89 -10.00
C ALA A 670 0.37 -0.95 -10.83
N VAL A 671 0.83 -0.49 -12.00
CA VAL A 671 0.02 0.40 -12.83
C VAL A 671 -1.14 -0.33 -13.52
N VAL A 672 -1.02 -1.63 -13.77
CA VAL A 672 -2.17 -2.47 -14.18
C VAL A 672 -3.23 -2.50 -13.08
N ILE A 673 -2.84 -2.70 -11.81
CA ILE A 673 -3.77 -2.60 -10.67
C ILE A 673 -4.46 -1.23 -10.63
N SER A 674 -3.70 -0.15 -10.81
CA SER A 674 -4.23 1.22 -10.85
C SER A 674 -5.27 1.41 -11.96
N GLY A 675 -4.98 0.90 -13.17
CA GLY A 675 -5.91 0.93 -14.30
C GLY A 675 -7.19 0.13 -14.06
N ILE A 676 -7.08 -1.07 -13.47
CA ILE A 676 -8.22 -1.92 -13.11
C ILE A 676 -9.11 -1.24 -12.06
N ILE A 677 -8.52 -0.66 -11.01
CA ILE A 677 -9.25 0.07 -9.97
C ILE A 677 -10.01 1.26 -10.57
N CYS A 678 -9.33 2.06 -11.41
CA CYS A 678 -9.92 3.23 -12.04
C CYS A 678 -11.11 2.85 -12.93
N ALA A 679 -10.96 1.83 -13.78
CA ALA A 679 -12.04 1.34 -14.61
C ALA A 679 -13.23 0.87 -13.76
N ASN A 680 -12.97 0.04 -12.72
CA ASN A 680 -14.01 -0.46 -11.81
C ASN A 680 -14.80 0.66 -11.13
N ASP A 681 -14.15 1.73 -10.69
CA ASP A 681 -14.87 2.85 -10.08
C ASP A 681 -15.78 3.57 -11.10
N ILE A 682 -15.30 3.74 -12.35
CA ILE A 682 -16.03 4.44 -13.42
C ILE A 682 -17.30 3.68 -13.83
N TYR A 683 -17.25 2.35 -13.97
CA TYR A 683 -18.44 1.56 -14.33
C TYR A 683 -19.21 0.98 -13.12
N GLY A 684 -18.74 1.22 -11.89
CA GLY A 684 -19.51 1.06 -10.67
C GLY A 684 -19.36 -0.24 -9.90
N TRP A 685 -18.17 -0.87 -9.88
CA TRP A 685 -17.86 -2.08 -9.09
C TRP A 685 -18.92 -3.18 -9.27
N LYS A 686 -19.18 -3.54 -10.53
CA LYS A 686 -20.15 -4.56 -10.95
C LYS A 686 -19.49 -5.79 -11.55
#